data_AF-A0A1S2SYH9-F1
#
_entry.id   AF-A0A1S2SYH9-F1
#
_cell.length_a   1.000
_cell.length_b   1.000
_cell.length_c   1.000
_cell.angle_alpha   90.00
_cell.angle_beta   90.00
_cell.angle_gamma   90.00
#
_symmetry.space_group_name_H-M   'P 1'
#
loop_
_entity.id
_entity.type
_entity.pdbx_description
1 polymer ?
#
loop_
_entity_poly.entity_id
_entity_poly.type
_entity_poly.pdbx_seq_one_letter_code
_entity_poly.pdbx_strand_id
1 'polypeptide(L)'
;MINRLIELSLKHRWLVLLLSIAVTLVCLHSLKDTQLDAIPDLSDVQVVVKTSYPGQAPAVVEEQVTYPLSSTLLSVPKTKSVRGFSFFGDSYIYIVFEEGTDPYWARSRVLEYLNQAQGQIPDGVQPRLGPDASGVGWIYQYALVDRTGKHNLGELTRIQNWYLKQGLQSVKGVAEVARVGGMVETYQVVVEPSQLRRYQLSLSDVTSAIQNANAEVGGSVVEMAEAEYMVRGLGYLQSIDDFRSLPIGKPSAHDGIITLGDVAHIRIGPELRRGVADLNGQGEVVGGIIVMRYDSNALKTINGVKAKLAELAQGLPEGIEIVSTYDRSELINASVDNLSSKLVEEMVFVAVICFIFLLHARSTLVAVISLPLSVLIALWIMNLMGITANIMSLGGIAIAIGALVDAAIVMIENAHKHLQSYEHAHQRQPQGAERQRVLLAACTEVGGSLFFSLLIITVSFLPIFALQGQQGRLFEPLAYTKTLAMACAALLAITLIPVLIGFFIRGKIPKEETNPITRLLVWLYRPLLDSALQWPKLTIVLAIVITASAAYPWQKLGYELMPPLYEGDLMYMPTTLPGISVEEASQLLQQTDQLIAQHPQVARVFGKVGRADTATDPAPLTMIETSITLTPESSWPEGKTINDIKSELDRYVQVPGLTNAWVMPIRTRIEMLATGVKTPLAIKVSGSEPEQLQTMAMQIEKQVKASSATASAIAERAQSGRYIEIAPKLDEAARYGVSQAELQQLITHAVGGQQVATSIQGEQRFPINVRYPRALRDHVDKLRELKIYSESGRWLVLSDIADIRLTEGPAVLKSEDARLSSWIFIEPAAGVTSSEFIAELTPQLQALDLPEGYNWSWTGQFEAMQQVERDLQLIIPITLVVILCLLYAAFNSISQSLLVIATLPLALAGSLWFIYLLDYQLSLAVIVGMIALAGVAAEFGVVMLLYLNQAWKARDTDVAQLMSAIEEGALKRVRPKAMTVATIIVGLLPIMLGSGIGNDVMQRIAAPMVGGMVLAPLVSMVLIPVVFMLLNRRQK
;
A
#
# COMPACT_ATOMS: atom_id res chain seq x y z
N MET A 1 3.92 39.69 -22.26
CA MET A 1 3.46 39.63 -20.85
C MET A 1 4.61 39.34 -19.89
N ILE A 2 5.34 38.24 -20.07
CA ILE A 2 6.46 37.83 -19.18
C ILE A 2 7.51 38.93 -18.99
N ASN A 3 7.95 39.61 -20.05
CA ASN A 3 8.94 40.70 -19.94
C ASN A 3 8.45 41.85 -19.05
N ARG A 4 7.15 42.18 -19.08
CA ARG A 4 6.55 43.21 -18.20
C ARG A 4 6.55 42.78 -16.72
N LEU A 5 6.38 41.49 -16.43
CA LEU A 5 6.46 40.95 -15.07
C LEU A 5 7.89 41.05 -14.52
N ILE A 6 8.90 40.77 -15.35
CA ILE A 6 10.32 40.92 -14.99
C ILE A 6 10.63 42.40 -14.72
N GLU A 7 10.18 43.31 -15.59
CA GLU A 7 10.33 44.77 -15.40
C GLU A 7 9.69 45.26 -14.10
N LEU A 8 8.44 44.84 -13.83
CA LEU A 8 7.72 45.19 -12.60
C LEU A 8 8.42 44.66 -11.36
N SER A 9 8.90 43.42 -11.39
CA SER A 9 9.62 42.78 -10.29
C SER A 9 10.91 43.52 -9.95
N LEU A 10 11.67 43.95 -10.97
CA LEU A 10 12.88 44.76 -10.79
C LEU A 10 12.59 46.17 -10.28
N LYS A 11 11.49 46.80 -10.73
CA LYS A 11 11.04 48.12 -10.27
C LYS A 11 10.64 48.09 -8.79
N HIS A 12 9.90 47.07 -8.37
CA HIS A 12 9.38 46.90 -7.01
C HIS A 12 10.16 45.87 -6.17
N ARG A 13 11.49 45.81 -6.36
CA ARG A 13 12.39 44.83 -5.73
C ARG A 13 12.25 44.63 -4.21
N TRP A 14 11.98 45.68 -3.45
CA TRP A 14 11.79 45.58 -1.99
C TRP A 14 10.49 44.88 -1.61
N LEU A 15 9.42 45.12 -2.38
CA LEU A 15 8.13 44.45 -2.18
C LEU A 15 8.26 42.95 -2.49
N VAL A 16 8.93 42.60 -3.59
CA VAL A 16 9.19 41.20 -3.96
C VAL A 16 9.97 40.48 -2.86
N LEU A 17 11.03 41.10 -2.32
CA LEU A 17 11.81 40.52 -1.21
C LEU A 17 10.96 40.34 0.06
N LEU A 18 10.17 41.36 0.45
CA LEU A 18 9.30 41.26 1.62
C LEU A 18 8.25 40.15 1.47
N LEU A 19 7.65 40.03 0.28
CA LEU A 19 6.68 39.00 -0.03
C LEU A 19 7.34 37.61 -0.02
N SER A 20 8.54 37.45 -0.60
CA SER A 20 9.28 36.18 -0.52
C SER A 20 9.62 35.79 0.92
N ILE A 21 10.01 36.74 1.77
CA ILE A 21 10.26 36.47 3.20
C ILE A 21 8.96 36.07 3.91
N ALA A 22 7.86 36.79 3.70
CA ALA A 22 6.57 36.47 4.29
C ALA A 22 6.09 35.06 3.90
N VAL A 23 6.19 34.72 2.60
CA VAL A 23 5.89 33.38 2.09
C VAL A 23 6.79 32.34 2.74
N THR A 24 8.10 32.60 2.87
CA THR A 24 9.04 31.69 3.55
C THR A 24 8.60 31.40 4.98
N LEU A 25 8.20 32.42 5.74
CA LEU A 25 7.73 32.26 7.13
C LEU A 25 6.44 31.43 7.22
N VAL A 26 5.50 31.64 6.29
CA VAL A 26 4.27 30.84 6.18
C VAL A 26 4.60 29.38 5.86
N CYS A 27 5.49 29.14 4.90
CA CYS A 27 5.94 27.79 4.56
C CYS A 27 6.61 27.08 5.75
N LEU A 28 7.52 27.76 6.46
CA LEU A 28 8.20 27.21 7.64
C LEU A 28 7.23 26.87 8.78
N HIS A 29 6.15 27.64 8.93
CA HIS A 29 5.09 27.32 9.89
C HIS A 29 4.33 26.05 9.47
N SER A 30 3.94 25.97 8.19
CA SER A 30 3.17 24.86 7.62
C SER A 30 3.90 23.51 7.67
N LEU A 31 5.23 23.49 7.68
CA LEU A 31 6.02 22.26 7.84
C LEU A 31 5.67 21.49 9.12
N LYS A 32 5.27 22.18 10.20
CA LYS A 32 4.93 21.53 11.48
C LYS A 32 3.61 20.75 11.42
N ASP A 33 2.71 21.16 10.53
CA ASP A 33 1.39 20.56 10.38
C ASP A 33 1.32 19.56 9.22
N THR A 34 2.43 19.38 8.50
CA THR A 34 2.50 18.48 7.33
C THR A 34 2.29 17.04 7.78
N GLN A 35 1.38 16.33 7.10
CA GLN A 35 1.11 14.94 7.40
C GLN A 35 2.25 14.05 6.89
N LEU A 36 2.75 13.13 7.73
CA LEU A 36 3.87 12.25 7.41
C LEU A 36 3.39 10.80 7.35
N ASP A 37 3.81 10.11 6.29
CA ASP A 37 3.64 8.66 6.13
C ASP A 37 4.81 8.09 5.32
N ALA A 38 4.96 6.77 5.29
CA ALA A 38 6.01 6.10 4.52
C ALA A 38 5.66 6.08 3.02
N ILE A 39 4.41 5.68 2.71
CA ILE A 39 3.86 5.61 1.36
C ILE A 39 2.43 6.19 1.35
N PRO A 40 1.93 6.66 0.20
CA PRO A 40 0.51 7.05 0.09
C PRO A 40 -0.41 5.83 0.27
N ASP A 41 -1.65 6.08 0.69
CA ASP A 41 -2.66 5.01 0.78
C ASP A 41 -3.07 4.56 -0.64
N LEU A 42 -2.67 3.34 -1.00
CA LEU A 42 -2.93 2.75 -2.31
C LEU A 42 -4.22 1.94 -2.36
N SER A 43 -4.92 1.77 -1.24
CA SER A 43 -6.04 0.83 -1.15
C SER A 43 -7.30 1.37 -1.81
N ASP A 44 -8.02 0.51 -2.53
CA ASP A 44 -9.34 0.87 -3.05
C ASP A 44 -10.30 1.22 -1.91
N VAL A 45 -11.28 2.08 -2.22
CA VAL A 45 -12.33 2.42 -1.26
C VAL A 45 -13.15 1.15 -1.07
N GLN A 46 -13.11 0.63 0.15
CA GLN A 46 -13.75 -0.62 0.49
C GLN A 46 -14.62 -0.47 1.72
N VAL A 47 -15.72 -1.20 1.72
CA VAL A 47 -16.58 -1.36 2.88
C VAL A 47 -16.66 -2.84 3.18
N VAL A 48 -16.31 -3.22 4.41
CA VAL A 48 -16.38 -4.61 4.86
C VAL A 48 -17.66 -4.80 5.65
N VAL A 49 -18.34 -5.91 5.43
CA VAL A 49 -19.47 -6.37 6.23
C VAL A 49 -19.09 -7.73 6.81
N LYS A 50 -19.05 -7.82 8.14
CA LYS A 50 -18.84 -9.07 8.87
C LYS A 50 -20.15 -9.49 9.50
N THR A 51 -20.56 -10.72 9.22
CA THR A 51 -21.79 -11.29 9.76
C THR A 51 -21.45 -12.62 10.43
N SER A 52 -21.64 -12.71 11.75
CA SER A 52 -21.38 -13.96 12.47
C SER A 52 -22.64 -14.81 12.50
N TYR A 53 -22.51 -16.09 12.14
CA TYR A 53 -23.56 -17.09 12.21
C TYR A 53 -23.03 -18.37 12.88
N PRO A 54 -22.75 -18.31 14.20
CA PRO A 54 -21.94 -19.33 14.88
C PRO A 54 -22.50 -20.74 14.76
N GLY A 55 -21.60 -21.71 14.50
CA GLY A 55 -21.94 -23.14 14.42
C GLY A 55 -22.39 -23.62 13.05
N GLN A 56 -22.58 -22.72 12.08
CA GLN A 56 -23.05 -23.07 10.74
C GLN A 56 -21.91 -23.44 9.79
N ALA A 57 -22.19 -24.38 8.89
CA ALA A 57 -21.26 -24.80 7.85
C ALA A 57 -21.07 -23.71 6.77
N PRO A 58 -19.89 -23.60 6.14
CA PRO A 58 -19.61 -22.72 5.01
C PRO A 58 -20.70 -22.67 3.93
N ALA A 59 -21.26 -23.81 3.53
CA ALA A 59 -22.34 -23.86 2.54
C ALA A 59 -23.62 -23.16 3.02
N VAL A 60 -24.03 -23.40 4.27
CA VAL A 60 -25.20 -22.74 4.88
C VAL A 60 -24.95 -21.24 5.04
N VAL A 61 -23.74 -20.84 5.44
CA VAL A 61 -23.34 -19.44 5.54
C VAL A 61 -23.38 -18.77 4.16
N GLU A 62 -22.91 -19.44 3.11
CA GLU A 62 -23.00 -18.93 1.73
C GLU A 62 -24.45 -18.73 1.31
N GLU A 63 -25.27 -19.78 1.41
CA GLU A 63 -26.64 -19.78 0.91
C GLU A 63 -27.58 -18.84 1.68
N GLN A 64 -27.45 -18.77 3.01
CA GLN A 64 -28.38 -18.02 3.87
C GLN A 64 -27.90 -16.62 4.25
N VAL A 65 -26.60 -16.33 4.13
CA VAL A 65 -26.04 -15.05 4.59
C VAL A 65 -25.23 -14.37 3.49
N THR A 66 -24.17 -14.99 2.98
CA THR A 66 -23.23 -14.32 2.07
C THR A 66 -23.86 -14.03 0.70
N TYR A 67 -24.57 -14.99 0.11
CA TYR A 67 -25.23 -14.84 -1.18
C TYR A 67 -26.35 -13.77 -1.17
N PRO A 68 -27.34 -13.79 -0.26
CA PRO A 68 -28.40 -12.77 -0.25
C PRO A 68 -27.84 -11.36 0.02
N LEU A 69 -26.83 -11.24 0.88
CA LEU A 69 -26.18 -9.96 1.13
C LEU A 69 -25.35 -9.50 -0.08
N SER A 70 -24.50 -10.35 -0.65
CA SER A 70 -23.63 -9.98 -1.78
C SER A 70 -24.41 -9.62 -3.04
N SER A 71 -25.46 -10.38 -3.35
CA SER A 71 -26.35 -10.10 -4.49
C SER A 71 -27.07 -8.75 -4.35
N THR A 72 -27.53 -8.41 -3.14
CA THR A 72 -28.12 -7.11 -2.84
C THR A 72 -27.07 -5.99 -2.93
N LEU A 73 -25.89 -6.20 -2.35
CA LEU A 73 -24.81 -5.22 -2.28
C LEU A 73 -24.16 -4.95 -3.64
N LEU A 74 -24.22 -5.89 -4.58
CA LEU A 74 -23.73 -5.70 -5.95
C LEU A 74 -24.48 -4.56 -6.67
N SER A 75 -25.74 -4.31 -6.29
CA SER A 75 -26.55 -3.22 -6.85
C SER A 75 -26.29 -1.84 -6.23
N VAL A 76 -25.38 -1.75 -5.24
CA VAL A 76 -24.98 -0.47 -4.66
C VAL A 76 -24.28 0.37 -5.74
N PRO A 77 -24.64 1.65 -5.94
CA PRO A 77 -24.03 2.47 -6.99
C PRO A 77 -22.52 2.61 -6.81
N LYS A 78 -21.78 2.65 -7.93
CA LYS A 78 -20.31 2.73 -7.99
C LYS A 78 -19.57 1.51 -7.43
N THR A 79 -20.26 0.37 -7.29
CA THR A 79 -19.60 -0.88 -6.90
C THR A 79 -18.80 -1.42 -8.08
N LYS A 80 -17.49 -1.62 -7.87
CA LYS A 80 -16.58 -2.23 -8.84
C LYS A 80 -16.66 -3.76 -8.77
N SER A 81 -16.66 -4.32 -7.55
CA SER A 81 -16.76 -5.76 -7.31
C SER A 81 -17.21 -6.06 -5.88
N VAL A 82 -17.89 -7.18 -5.67
CA VAL A 82 -18.27 -7.67 -4.32
C VAL A 82 -17.64 -9.04 -4.07
N ARG A 83 -16.76 -9.15 -3.07
CA ARG A 83 -16.09 -10.41 -2.73
C ARG A 83 -16.67 -11.00 -1.44
N GLY A 84 -17.17 -12.22 -1.50
CA GLY A 84 -17.71 -12.98 -0.38
C GLY A 84 -16.77 -14.07 0.10
N PHE A 85 -16.63 -14.21 1.41
CA PHE A 85 -15.92 -15.32 2.07
C PHE A 85 -16.83 -15.94 3.12
N SER A 86 -17.22 -17.19 2.88
CA SER A 86 -18.07 -17.98 3.76
C SER A 86 -17.22 -19.00 4.51
N PHE A 87 -16.91 -18.67 5.76
CA PHE A 87 -16.20 -19.54 6.69
C PHE A 87 -17.18 -20.33 7.54
N PHE A 88 -16.67 -21.32 8.27
CA PHE A 88 -17.44 -21.96 9.32
C PHE A 88 -17.79 -20.95 10.41
N GLY A 89 -19.07 -20.59 10.50
CA GLY A 89 -19.62 -19.69 11.49
C GLY A 89 -19.54 -18.19 11.18
N ASP A 90 -18.94 -17.76 10.07
CA ASP A 90 -18.81 -16.34 9.74
C ASP A 90 -18.85 -16.07 8.23
N SER A 91 -19.48 -14.96 7.85
CA SER A 91 -19.50 -14.38 6.51
C SER A 91 -18.73 -13.06 6.50
N TYR A 92 -17.87 -12.87 5.51
CA TYR A 92 -17.18 -11.61 5.23
C TYR A 92 -17.51 -11.17 3.81
N ILE A 93 -17.96 -9.93 3.66
CA ILE A 93 -18.28 -9.36 2.35
C ILE A 93 -17.47 -8.07 2.20
N TYR A 94 -16.68 -8.00 1.15
CA TYR A 94 -15.86 -6.84 0.79
C TYR A 94 -16.49 -6.18 -0.44
N ILE A 95 -17.06 -5.00 -0.24
CA ILE A 95 -17.58 -4.17 -1.33
C ILE A 95 -16.48 -3.21 -1.75
N VAL A 96 -15.95 -3.41 -2.96
CA VAL A 96 -14.92 -2.54 -3.55
C VAL A 96 -15.60 -1.53 -4.46
N PHE A 97 -15.29 -0.25 -4.28
CA PHE A 97 -15.88 0.85 -5.03
C PHE A 97 -14.97 1.35 -6.15
N GLU A 98 -15.57 1.98 -7.14
CA GLU A 98 -14.87 2.76 -8.16
C GLU A 98 -14.03 3.89 -7.52
N GLU A 99 -12.94 4.24 -8.20
CA GLU A 99 -12.03 5.32 -7.79
C GLU A 99 -12.75 6.67 -7.63
N GLY A 100 -12.31 7.48 -6.66
CA GLY A 100 -12.90 8.79 -6.36
C GLY A 100 -14.23 8.73 -5.58
N THR A 101 -14.68 7.55 -5.16
CA THR A 101 -15.85 7.40 -4.28
C THR A 101 -15.49 7.85 -2.85
N ASP A 102 -16.30 8.72 -2.24
CA ASP A 102 -16.14 9.08 -0.83
C ASP A 102 -16.39 7.85 0.08
N PRO A 103 -15.44 7.44 0.94
CA PRO A 103 -15.60 6.31 1.84
C PRO A 103 -16.82 6.44 2.76
N TYR A 104 -17.13 7.65 3.26
CA TYR A 104 -18.27 7.83 4.16
C TYR A 104 -19.61 7.72 3.42
N TRP A 105 -19.69 8.26 2.21
CA TRP A 105 -20.81 8.02 1.30
C TRP A 105 -21.00 6.53 1.03
N ALA A 106 -19.92 5.81 0.67
CA ALA A 106 -19.97 4.37 0.41
C ALA A 106 -20.48 3.59 1.62
N ARG A 107 -19.98 3.90 2.82
CA ARG A 107 -20.45 3.30 4.09
C ARG A 107 -21.92 3.57 4.35
N SER A 108 -22.40 4.80 4.12
CA SER A 108 -23.82 5.15 4.27
C SER A 108 -24.71 4.45 3.24
N ARG A 109 -24.24 4.29 1.99
CA ARG A 109 -24.97 3.53 0.96
C ARG A 109 -25.05 2.05 1.31
N VAL A 110 -23.94 1.44 1.72
CA VAL A 110 -23.93 0.03 2.15
C VAL A 110 -24.88 -0.19 3.32
N LEU A 111 -24.88 0.70 4.32
CA LEU A 111 -25.79 0.60 5.47
C LEU A 111 -27.27 0.62 5.08
N GLU A 112 -27.65 1.43 4.08
CA GLU A 112 -29.03 1.47 3.57
C GLU A 112 -29.44 0.14 2.95
N TYR A 113 -28.59 -0.44 2.10
CA TYR A 113 -28.86 -1.73 1.45
C TYR A 113 -28.81 -2.90 2.43
N LEU A 114 -27.94 -2.85 3.44
CA LEU A 114 -27.92 -3.84 4.53
C LEU A 114 -29.24 -3.85 5.30
N ASN A 115 -29.81 -2.67 5.58
CA ASN A 115 -31.09 -2.57 6.28
C ASN A 115 -32.23 -3.18 5.44
N GLN A 116 -32.20 -3.03 4.11
CA GLN A 116 -33.16 -3.67 3.20
C GLN A 116 -32.96 -5.21 3.13
N ALA A 117 -31.72 -5.68 3.17
CA ALA A 117 -31.39 -7.10 3.12
C ALA A 117 -31.60 -7.83 4.46
N GLN A 118 -31.77 -7.10 5.57
CA GLN A 118 -31.94 -7.69 6.91
C GLN A 118 -33.11 -8.68 6.99
N GLY A 119 -34.19 -8.45 6.22
CA GLY A 119 -35.33 -9.37 6.17
C GLY A 119 -35.12 -10.64 5.32
N GLN A 120 -33.98 -10.75 4.61
CA GLN A 120 -33.64 -11.89 3.75
C GLN A 120 -32.66 -12.87 4.41
N ILE A 121 -32.11 -12.51 5.57
CA ILE A 121 -31.18 -13.35 6.34
C ILE A 121 -31.87 -13.96 7.58
N PRO A 122 -31.35 -15.06 8.15
CA PRO A 122 -31.97 -15.73 9.29
C PRO A 122 -32.14 -14.84 10.54
N ASP A 123 -33.19 -15.11 11.32
CA ASP A 123 -33.45 -14.43 12.58
C ASP A 123 -32.28 -14.57 13.56
N GLY A 124 -31.95 -13.48 14.26
CA GLY A 124 -30.84 -13.44 15.22
C GLY A 124 -29.45 -13.23 14.60
N VAL A 125 -29.33 -13.29 13.27
CA VAL A 125 -28.09 -12.96 12.55
C VAL A 125 -28.07 -11.47 12.22
N GLN A 126 -27.03 -10.77 12.68
CA GLN A 126 -26.88 -9.32 12.46
C GLN A 126 -25.60 -9.00 11.69
N PRO A 127 -25.69 -8.46 10.47
CA PRO A 127 -24.55 -7.97 9.73
C PRO A 127 -23.99 -6.72 10.41
N ARG A 128 -22.67 -6.65 10.57
CA ARG A 128 -21.98 -5.52 11.16
C ARG A 128 -21.04 -4.89 10.14
N LEU A 129 -21.06 -3.56 10.09
CA LEU A 129 -20.10 -2.81 9.30
C LEU A 129 -18.70 -2.92 9.93
N GLY A 130 -17.70 -3.14 9.09
CA GLY A 130 -16.29 -3.13 9.49
C GLY A 130 -15.83 -1.75 9.94
N PRO A 131 -14.62 -1.66 10.54
CA PRO A 131 -14.07 -0.38 10.99
C PRO A 131 -13.90 0.60 9.82
N ASP A 132 -13.82 1.88 10.16
CA ASP A 132 -13.60 2.95 9.20
C ASP A 132 -12.10 3.12 8.90
N ALA A 133 -11.52 2.10 8.28
CA ALA A 133 -10.09 1.98 8.03
C ALA A 133 -9.83 1.47 6.62
N SER A 134 -8.72 1.91 6.02
CA SER A 134 -8.15 1.23 4.86
C SER A 134 -7.49 -0.08 5.28
N GLY A 135 -7.23 -0.97 4.32
CA GLY A 135 -6.55 -2.22 4.67
C GLY A 135 -5.03 -2.08 4.91
N VAL A 136 -4.47 -0.87 4.78
CA VAL A 136 -3.18 -0.49 5.36
C VAL A 136 -3.30 0.14 6.75
N GLY A 137 -4.47 0.10 7.38
CA GLY A 137 -4.73 0.73 8.68
C GLY A 137 -3.97 0.13 9.86
N TRP A 138 -3.29 -1.02 9.70
CA TRP A 138 -2.57 -1.68 10.80
C TRP A 138 -1.23 -0.98 11.07
N ILE A 139 -1.23 -0.04 12.02
CA ILE A 139 -0.09 0.88 12.25
C ILE A 139 0.80 0.49 13.43
N TYR A 140 0.26 -0.25 14.40
CA TYR A 140 0.97 -0.64 15.62
C TYR A 140 0.42 -1.95 16.17
N GLN A 141 1.31 -2.86 16.58
CA GLN A 141 0.94 -4.13 17.22
C GLN A 141 1.75 -4.33 18.49
N TYR A 142 1.13 -4.99 19.47
CA TYR A 142 1.77 -5.36 20.73
C TYR A 142 1.28 -6.71 21.24
N ALA A 143 2.07 -7.32 22.12
CA ALA A 143 1.74 -8.51 22.89
C ALA A 143 1.75 -8.21 24.40
N LEU A 144 0.83 -8.83 25.13
CA LEU A 144 0.79 -8.87 26.58
C LEU A 144 1.48 -10.13 27.05
N VAL A 145 2.49 -9.98 27.89
CA VAL A 145 3.24 -11.09 28.46
C VAL A 145 3.29 -10.96 29.98
N ASP A 146 3.15 -12.08 30.68
CA ASP A 146 3.47 -12.18 32.10
C ASP A 146 4.65 -13.12 32.27
N ARG A 147 5.82 -12.56 32.61
CA ARG A 147 7.05 -13.34 32.84
C ARG A 147 7.08 -14.01 34.20
N THR A 148 6.18 -13.65 35.11
CA THR A 148 6.10 -14.21 36.47
C THR A 148 5.28 -15.50 36.50
N GLY A 149 4.43 -15.73 35.50
CA GLY A 149 3.53 -16.87 35.42
C GLY A 149 2.37 -16.83 36.43
N LYS A 150 2.08 -15.66 37.01
CA LYS A 150 0.98 -15.47 37.97
C LYS A 150 -0.38 -15.37 37.27
N HIS A 151 -0.38 -14.87 36.03
CA HIS A 151 -1.58 -14.62 35.24
C HIS A 151 -1.71 -15.60 34.08
N ASN A 152 -2.95 -16.04 33.82
CA ASN A 152 -3.27 -16.92 32.70
C ASN A 152 -3.78 -16.15 31.47
N LEU A 153 -3.89 -16.82 30.32
CA LEU A 153 -4.36 -16.21 29.06
C LEU A 153 -5.78 -15.66 29.13
N GLY A 154 -6.64 -16.21 29.98
CA GLY A 154 -7.99 -15.70 30.24
C GLY A 154 -7.97 -14.32 30.87
N GLU A 155 -7.14 -14.16 31.90
CA GLU A 155 -6.95 -12.89 32.60
C GLU A 155 -6.32 -11.83 31.69
N LEU A 156 -5.29 -12.19 30.92
CA LEU A 156 -4.68 -11.30 29.92
C LEU A 156 -5.69 -10.87 28.85
N THR A 157 -6.56 -11.78 28.43
CA THR A 157 -7.63 -11.49 27.46
C THR A 157 -8.67 -10.54 28.05
N ARG A 158 -9.02 -10.73 29.33
CA ARG A 158 -9.92 -9.83 30.06
C ARG A 158 -9.34 -8.42 30.13
N ILE A 159 -8.04 -8.29 30.46
CA ILE A 159 -7.34 -6.99 30.48
C ILE A 159 -7.32 -6.35 29.09
N GLN A 160 -7.01 -7.12 28.05
CA GLN A 160 -7.01 -6.62 26.67
C GLN A 160 -8.38 -6.07 26.27
N ASN A 161 -9.46 -6.84 26.51
CA ASN A 161 -10.80 -6.49 26.04
C ASN A 161 -11.45 -5.34 26.80
N TRP A 162 -11.24 -5.28 28.12
CA TRP A 162 -12.01 -4.39 28.99
C TRP A 162 -11.20 -3.24 29.58
N TYR A 163 -9.87 -3.27 29.51
CA TYR A 163 -9.02 -2.17 30.00
C TYR A 163 -8.27 -1.50 28.85
N LEU A 164 -7.40 -2.25 28.15
CA LEU A 164 -6.55 -1.67 27.10
C LEU A 164 -7.35 -1.23 25.87
N LYS A 165 -8.25 -2.07 25.37
CA LYS A 165 -9.09 -1.75 24.20
C LYS A 165 -9.87 -0.45 24.40
N GLN A 166 -10.56 -0.28 25.54
CA GLN A 166 -11.33 0.92 25.83
C GLN A 166 -10.44 2.18 25.91
N GLY A 167 -9.32 2.09 26.63
CA GLY A 167 -8.39 3.20 26.78
C GLY A 167 -7.75 3.63 25.45
N LEU A 168 -7.38 2.66 24.61
CA LEU A 168 -6.72 2.90 23.33
C LEU A 168 -7.68 3.34 22.22
N GLN A 169 -8.93 2.88 22.23
CA GLN A 169 -9.97 3.36 21.29
C GLN A 169 -10.29 4.85 21.47
N SER A 170 -10.02 5.43 22.64
CA SER A 170 -10.20 6.87 22.89
C SER A 170 -9.16 7.76 22.18
N VAL A 171 -8.07 7.18 21.68
CA VAL A 171 -6.99 7.93 21.02
C VAL A 171 -7.46 8.46 19.66
N LYS A 172 -7.27 9.76 19.43
CA LYS A 172 -7.62 10.40 18.16
C LYS A 172 -6.85 9.74 17.00
N GLY A 173 -7.58 9.35 15.95
CA GLY A 173 -7.04 8.68 14.77
C GLY A 173 -7.15 7.15 14.81
N VAL A 174 -7.51 6.56 15.96
CA VAL A 174 -7.82 5.13 16.05
C VAL A 174 -9.26 4.88 15.58
N ALA A 175 -9.44 3.89 14.70
CA ALA A 175 -10.75 3.39 14.29
C ALA A 175 -11.16 2.16 15.11
N GLU A 176 -10.21 1.24 15.33
CA GLU A 176 -10.46 0.02 16.08
C GLU A 176 -9.19 -0.45 16.81
N VAL A 177 -9.39 -1.11 17.94
CA VAL A 177 -8.34 -1.87 18.63
C VAL A 177 -8.77 -3.33 18.63
N ALA A 178 -8.14 -4.12 17.77
CA ALA A 178 -8.50 -5.51 17.53
C ALA A 178 -7.67 -6.43 18.42
N ARG A 179 -8.30 -7.39 19.09
CA ARG A 179 -7.58 -8.42 19.85
C ARG A 179 -7.09 -9.50 18.89
N VAL A 180 -5.89 -10.01 19.11
CA VAL A 180 -5.35 -11.20 18.44
C VAL A 180 -4.89 -12.21 19.49
N GLY A 181 -5.18 -13.50 19.26
CA GLY A 181 -4.87 -14.55 20.24
C GLY A 181 -5.67 -14.46 21.55
N GLY A 182 -5.19 -15.16 22.58
CA GLY A 182 -5.85 -15.23 23.89
C GLY A 182 -7.03 -16.21 24.02
N MET A 183 -7.61 -16.25 25.22
CA MET A 183 -8.68 -17.15 25.62
C MET A 183 -9.82 -16.34 26.25
N VAL A 184 -10.98 -16.29 25.60
CA VAL A 184 -12.16 -15.64 26.18
C VAL A 184 -12.71 -16.53 27.29
N GLU A 185 -12.75 -16.01 28.52
CA GLU A 185 -13.34 -16.71 29.67
C GLU A 185 -14.83 -16.95 29.43
N THR A 186 -15.24 -18.22 29.50
CA THR A 186 -16.62 -18.68 29.28
C THR A 186 -17.07 -19.53 30.45
N TYR A 187 -18.28 -19.28 30.94
CA TYR A 187 -18.95 -20.18 31.88
C TYR A 187 -19.45 -21.41 31.13
N GLN A 188 -18.80 -22.55 31.35
CA GLN A 188 -19.13 -23.81 30.72
C GLN A 188 -19.99 -24.65 31.66
N VAL A 189 -21.25 -24.86 31.29
CA VAL A 189 -22.19 -25.76 31.96
C VAL A 189 -22.09 -27.13 31.29
N VAL A 190 -21.28 -28.02 31.89
CA VAL A 190 -21.04 -29.36 31.36
C VAL A 190 -22.09 -30.33 31.90
N VAL A 191 -23.12 -30.60 31.11
CA VAL A 191 -24.30 -31.38 31.53
C VAL A 191 -24.04 -32.87 31.43
N GLU A 192 -24.31 -33.61 32.50
CA GLU A 192 -24.16 -35.06 32.55
C GLU A 192 -25.45 -35.78 32.09
N PRO A 193 -25.45 -36.50 30.95
CA PRO A 193 -26.67 -37.09 30.41
C PRO A 193 -27.32 -38.13 31.34
N SER A 194 -26.50 -38.82 32.14
CA SER A 194 -26.96 -39.78 33.14
C SER A 194 -27.79 -39.13 34.25
N GLN A 195 -27.45 -37.90 34.64
CA GLN A 195 -28.19 -37.14 35.64
C GLN A 195 -29.49 -36.59 35.06
N LEU A 196 -29.46 -36.09 33.82
CA LEU A 196 -30.68 -35.71 33.08
C LEU A 196 -31.71 -36.85 33.07
N ARG A 197 -31.26 -38.08 32.77
CA ARG A 197 -32.13 -39.26 32.84
C ARG A 197 -32.66 -39.54 34.24
N ARG A 198 -31.78 -39.51 35.26
CA ARG A 198 -32.15 -39.80 36.66
C ARG A 198 -33.27 -38.87 37.13
N TYR A 199 -33.18 -37.60 36.76
CA TYR A 199 -34.11 -36.55 37.15
C TYR A 199 -35.23 -36.29 36.12
N GLN A 200 -35.27 -37.06 35.03
CA GLN A 200 -36.25 -36.92 33.95
C GLN A 200 -36.29 -35.51 33.33
N LEU A 201 -35.11 -34.90 33.20
CA LEU A 201 -34.91 -33.57 32.62
C LEU A 201 -34.38 -33.67 31.19
N SER A 202 -34.93 -32.86 30.29
CA SER A 202 -34.39 -32.68 28.94
C SER A 202 -33.24 -31.66 28.96
N LEU A 203 -32.49 -31.60 27.86
CA LEU A 203 -31.49 -30.53 27.69
C LEU A 203 -32.15 -29.15 27.55
N SER A 204 -33.35 -29.09 26.97
CA SER A 204 -34.14 -27.86 26.83
C SER A 204 -34.60 -27.29 28.18
N ASP A 205 -34.88 -28.14 29.17
CA ASP A 205 -35.18 -27.70 30.54
C ASP A 205 -33.98 -26.92 31.13
N VAL A 206 -32.76 -27.43 30.93
CA VAL A 206 -31.52 -26.81 31.44
C VAL A 206 -31.25 -25.47 30.77
N THR A 207 -31.33 -25.40 29.44
CA THR A 207 -31.06 -24.15 28.71
C THR A 207 -32.09 -23.08 29.04
N SER A 208 -33.36 -23.45 29.13
CA SER A 208 -34.46 -22.54 29.49
C SER A 208 -34.32 -22.01 30.92
N ALA A 209 -33.92 -22.86 31.88
CA ALA A 209 -33.67 -22.43 33.25
C ALA A 209 -32.57 -21.36 33.34
N ILE A 210 -31.47 -21.53 32.58
CA ILE A 210 -30.38 -20.54 32.53
C ILE A 210 -30.85 -19.22 31.90
N GLN A 211 -31.61 -19.28 30.80
CA GLN A 211 -32.09 -18.09 30.10
C GLN A 211 -33.08 -17.27 30.94
N ASN A 212 -33.99 -17.95 31.64
CA ASN A 212 -35.02 -17.31 32.46
C ASN A 212 -34.48 -16.72 33.77
N ALA A 213 -33.29 -17.12 34.21
CA ALA A 213 -32.73 -16.75 35.51
C ALA A 213 -31.52 -15.80 35.43
N ASN A 214 -31.30 -15.15 34.29
CA ASN A 214 -30.16 -14.25 34.08
C ASN A 214 -30.62 -12.87 33.60
N ALA A 215 -31.44 -12.20 34.41
CA ALA A 215 -31.98 -10.87 34.12
C ALA A 215 -32.23 -10.07 35.41
N GLU A 216 -32.09 -8.74 35.33
CA GLU A 216 -32.59 -7.81 36.33
C GLU A 216 -33.87 -7.14 35.85
N VAL A 217 -34.80 -6.86 36.78
CA VAL A 217 -36.09 -6.25 36.48
C VAL A 217 -36.32 -4.99 37.32
N GLY A 218 -36.95 -3.97 36.72
CA GLY A 218 -37.38 -2.75 37.41
C GLY A 218 -38.83 -2.86 37.89
N GLY A 219 -39.05 -2.60 39.18
CA GLY A 219 -40.37 -2.66 39.83
C GLY A 219 -41.05 -1.30 40.02
N SER A 220 -40.69 -0.29 39.22
CA SER A 220 -41.10 1.11 39.41
C SER A 220 -40.57 1.72 40.73
N VAL A 221 -41.28 2.69 41.29
CA VAL A 221 -40.96 3.36 42.56
C VAL A 221 -42.06 3.13 43.59
N VAL A 222 -41.67 3.10 44.87
CA VAL A 222 -42.58 3.19 46.01
C VAL A 222 -42.29 4.48 46.74
N GLU A 223 -43.30 5.34 46.87
CA GLU A 223 -43.17 6.59 47.61
C GLU A 223 -43.34 6.33 49.12
N MET A 224 -42.32 6.71 49.91
CA MET A 224 -42.35 6.63 51.36
C MET A 224 -41.64 7.84 51.95
N ALA A 225 -42.28 8.51 52.93
CA ALA A 225 -41.70 9.67 53.61
C ALA A 225 -41.20 10.77 52.65
N GLU A 226 -42.03 11.14 51.66
CA GLU A 226 -41.72 12.18 50.65
C GLU A 226 -40.48 11.86 49.78
N ALA A 227 -40.03 10.60 49.76
CA ALA A 227 -38.94 10.12 48.92
C ALA A 227 -39.39 8.94 48.04
N GLU A 228 -38.87 8.88 46.82
CA GLU A 228 -39.08 7.76 45.90
C GLU A 228 -38.03 6.67 46.13
N TYR A 229 -38.47 5.46 46.45
CA TYR A 229 -37.62 4.27 46.54
C TYR A 229 -37.76 3.45 45.26
N MET A 230 -36.69 3.38 44.48
CA MET A 230 -36.64 2.59 43.24
C MET A 230 -36.59 1.09 43.57
N VAL A 231 -37.58 0.34 43.12
CA VAL A 231 -37.65 -1.10 43.33
C VAL A 231 -36.84 -1.80 42.23
N ARG A 232 -35.82 -2.57 42.62
CA ARG A 232 -34.99 -3.36 41.71
C ARG A 232 -34.97 -4.83 42.12
N GLY A 233 -35.29 -5.71 41.18
CA GLY A 233 -35.10 -7.15 41.31
C GLY A 233 -33.74 -7.56 40.74
N LEU A 234 -32.87 -8.13 41.59
CA LEU A 234 -31.57 -8.65 41.19
C LEU A 234 -31.73 -10.07 40.62
N GLY A 235 -30.92 -10.44 39.63
CA GLY A 235 -31.01 -11.78 39.02
C GLY A 235 -29.94 -12.11 37.99
N TYR A 236 -28.78 -11.45 38.00
CA TYR A 236 -27.66 -11.85 37.12
C TYR A 236 -26.86 -13.00 37.72
N LEU A 237 -26.46 -13.95 36.87
CA LEU A 237 -25.55 -15.05 37.24
C LEU A 237 -24.10 -14.56 37.11
N GLN A 238 -23.37 -14.41 38.22
CA GLN A 238 -22.03 -13.80 38.26
C GLN A 238 -20.96 -14.76 38.78
N SER A 239 -21.33 -15.71 39.64
CA SER A 239 -20.41 -16.68 40.24
C SER A 239 -20.73 -18.12 39.84
N ILE A 240 -19.76 -19.02 39.95
CA ILE A 240 -19.98 -20.47 39.75
C ILE A 240 -21.05 -21.00 40.71
N ASP A 241 -21.13 -20.45 41.93
CA ASP A 241 -22.10 -20.88 42.94
C ASP A 241 -23.52 -20.40 42.62
N ASP A 242 -23.67 -19.24 41.96
CA ASP A 242 -24.97 -18.78 41.43
C ASP A 242 -25.51 -19.79 40.42
N PHE A 243 -24.65 -20.27 39.52
CA PHE A 243 -25.04 -21.32 38.58
C PHE A 243 -25.37 -22.62 39.31
N ARG A 244 -24.56 -23.08 40.27
CA ARG A 244 -24.81 -24.34 40.97
C ARG A 244 -26.16 -24.35 41.71
N SER A 245 -26.52 -23.23 42.33
CA SER A 245 -27.74 -23.09 43.12
C SER A 245 -29.00 -22.83 42.28
N LEU A 246 -28.86 -22.63 40.96
CA LEU A 246 -29.96 -22.31 40.07
C LEU A 246 -31.01 -23.44 40.02
N PRO A 247 -32.28 -23.22 40.42
CA PRO A 247 -33.33 -24.22 40.32
C PRO A 247 -33.81 -24.42 38.88
N ILE A 248 -34.02 -25.68 38.47
CA ILE A 248 -34.52 -26.04 37.11
C ILE A 248 -36.06 -26.15 37.08
N GLY A 249 -36.73 -26.04 38.24
CA GLY A 249 -38.19 -25.86 38.31
C GLY A 249 -39.05 -27.12 38.20
N LYS A 250 -38.46 -28.34 38.14
CA LYS A 250 -39.20 -29.60 38.30
C LYS A 250 -39.00 -30.18 39.71
N PRO A 251 -40.07 -30.44 40.48
CA PRO A 251 -39.94 -31.12 41.77
C PRO A 251 -39.53 -32.57 41.55
N SER A 252 -38.47 -33.03 42.23
CA SER A 252 -38.12 -34.45 42.27
C SER A 252 -39.12 -35.18 43.17
N ALA A 253 -39.55 -36.38 42.76
CA ALA A 253 -40.40 -37.24 43.58
C ALA A 253 -39.73 -37.69 44.90
N HIS A 254 -38.40 -37.54 45.02
CA HIS A 254 -37.61 -38.04 46.15
C HIS A 254 -36.58 -37.05 46.76
N ASP A 255 -36.10 -36.03 46.02
CA ASP A 255 -34.88 -35.26 46.39
C ASP A 255 -35.07 -33.72 46.57
N GLY A 256 -36.30 -33.20 46.64
CA GLY A 256 -36.53 -31.74 46.78
C GLY A 256 -36.42 -30.97 45.44
N ILE A 257 -36.01 -29.69 45.49
CA ILE A 257 -35.84 -28.82 44.30
C ILE A 257 -34.53 -29.18 43.61
N ILE A 258 -34.60 -29.60 42.35
CA ILE A 258 -33.42 -29.94 41.55
C ILE A 258 -32.73 -28.64 41.10
N THR A 259 -31.41 -28.58 41.33
CA THR A 259 -30.56 -27.47 40.93
C THR A 259 -29.69 -27.84 39.73
N LEU A 260 -29.09 -26.83 39.10
CA LEU A 260 -28.15 -27.04 38.00
C LEU A 260 -26.89 -27.80 38.44
N GLY A 261 -26.46 -27.62 39.70
CA GLY A 261 -25.35 -28.37 40.27
C GLY A 261 -25.60 -29.89 40.36
N ASP A 262 -26.86 -30.33 40.41
CA ASP A 262 -27.21 -31.76 40.49
C ASP A 262 -27.07 -32.47 39.14
N VAL A 263 -27.16 -31.72 38.03
CA VAL A 263 -27.17 -32.27 36.66
C VAL A 263 -25.96 -31.89 35.82
N ALA A 264 -25.17 -30.90 36.25
CA ALA A 264 -24.06 -30.37 35.49
C ALA A 264 -22.84 -30.02 36.35
N HIS A 265 -21.66 -30.14 35.74
CA HIS A 265 -20.43 -29.56 36.25
C HIS A 265 -20.21 -28.16 35.64
N ILE A 266 -20.28 -27.13 36.49
CA ILE A 266 -20.01 -25.74 36.08
C ILE A 266 -18.53 -25.44 36.29
N ARG A 267 -17.89 -24.91 35.24
CA ARG A 267 -16.48 -24.46 35.28
C ARG A 267 -16.27 -23.25 34.38
N ILE A 268 -15.19 -22.53 34.61
CA ILE A 268 -14.71 -21.48 33.69
C ILE A 268 -13.70 -22.13 32.74
N GLY A 269 -13.84 -21.87 31.45
CA GLY A 269 -12.93 -22.36 30.43
C GLY A 269 -12.92 -21.47 29.18
N PRO A 270 -12.07 -21.75 28.20
CA PRO A 270 -11.98 -20.93 26.99
C PRO A 270 -13.16 -21.17 26.05
N GLU A 271 -13.54 -20.12 25.32
CA GLU A 271 -14.39 -20.22 24.13
C GLU A 271 -13.65 -20.93 22.97
N LEU A 272 -14.39 -21.37 21.94
CA LEU A 272 -13.80 -21.83 20.69
C LEU A 272 -12.93 -20.73 20.06
N ARG A 273 -11.66 -21.03 19.82
CA ARG A 273 -10.71 -20.08 19.23
C ARG A 273 -10.67 -20.25 17.70
N ARG A 274 -10.59 -19.12 17.00
CA ARG A 274 -10.35 -19.05 15.54
C ARG A 274 -9.10 -18.23 15.17
N GLY A 275 -8.33 -17.86 16.18
CA GLY A 275 -7.04 -17.20 16.05
C GLY A 275 -6.18 -17.44 17.28
N VAL A 276 -4.89 -17.67 17.07
CA VAL A 276 -3.87 -17.82 18.12
C VAL A 276 -2.71 -16.88 17.80
N ALA A 277 -2.07 -16.35 18.83
CA ALA A 277 -0.87 -15.52 18.71
C ALA A 277 0.25 -16.12 19.55
N ASP A 278 1.47 -16.06 19.03
CA ASP A 278 2.71 -16.50 19.69
C ASP A 278 3.72 -15.35 19.69
N LEU A 279 4.64 -15.37 20.66
CA LEU A 279 5.74 -14.42 20.72
C LEU A 279 7.08 -15.17 20.83
N ASN A 280 7.95 -14.97 19.84
CA ASN A 280 9.31 -15.51 19.75
C ASN A 280 9.40 -17.04 19.84
N GLY A 281 8.32 -17.76 19.58
CA GLY A 281 8.25 -19.20 19.76
C GLY A 281 8.20 -19.65 21.23
N GLN A 282 8.07 -18.73 22.18
CA GLN A 282 8.17 -19.03 23.62
C GLN A 282 6.83 -19.40 24.26
N GLY A 283 5.72 -19.24 23.52
CA GLY A 283 4.39 -19.59 24.00
C GLY A 283 3.31 -18.63 23.51
N GLU A 284 2.06 -19.09 23.65
CA GLU A 284 0.89 -18.32 23.26
C GLU A 284 0.74 -17.04 24.10
N VAL A 285 0.33 -15.95 23.46
CA VAL A 285 0.13 -14.63 24.07
C VAL A 285 -1.21 -14.01 23.67
N VAL A 286 -1.54 -12.89 24.31
CA VAL A 286 -2.65 -12.02 23.90
C VAL A 286 -2.07 -10.77 23.28
N GLY A 287 -2.47 -10.42 22.06
CA GLY A 287 -2.02 -9.20 21.39
C GLY A 287 -3.14 -8.21 21.10
N GLY A 288 -2.72 -7.00 20.78
CA GLY A 288 -3.57 -5.92 20.29
C GLY A 288 -3.04 -5.34 18.99
N ILE A 289 -3.93 -5.12 18.03
CA ILE A 289 -3.65 -4.49 16.74
C ILE A 289 -4.38 -3.15 16.72
N ILE A 290 -3.63 -2.07 16.51
CA ILE A 290 -4.19 -0.74 16.35
C ILE A 290 -4.50 -0.50 14.88
N VAL A 291 -5.78 -0.32 14.60
CA VAL A 291 -6.29 0.00 13.28
C VAL A 291 -6.57 1.50 13.21
N MET A 292 -5.80 2.20 12.38
CA MET A 292 -5.93 3.62 12.09
C MET A 292 -7.18 3.90 11.27
N ARG A 293 -7.80 5.05 11.53
CA ARG A 293 -8.89 5.59 10.73
C ARG A 293 -8.41 6.04 9.35
N TYR A 294 -9.28 5.92 8.37
CA TYR A 294 -9.07 6.55 7.06
C TYR A 294 -8.75 8.05 7.21
N ASP A 295 -7.84 8.55 6.37
CA ASP A 295 -7.40 9.96 6.33
C ASP A 295 -6.82 10.52 7.64
N SER A 296 -6.36 9.64 8.55
CA SER A 296 -5.60 10.05 9.74
C SER A 296 -4.09 9.96 9.53
N ASN A 297 -3.35 10.79 10.26
CA ASN A 297 -1.89 10.78 10.26
C ASN A 297 -1.36 9.61 11.09
N ALA A 298 -0.67 8.67 10.45
CA ALA A 298 -0.14 7.46 11.07
C ALA A 298 0.84 7.78 12.22
N LEU A 299 1.86 8.60 11.97
CA LEU A 299 2.88 8.93 12.97
C LEU A 299 2.28 9.58 14.23
N LYS A 300 1.35 10.53 14.05
CA LYS A 300 0.66 11.21 15.16
C LYS A 300 -0.23 10.25 15.95
N THR A 301 -0.93 9.35 15.26
CA THR A 301 -1.78 8.33 15.89
C THR A 301 -0.93 7.35 16.71
N ILE A 302 0.18 6.84 16.14
CA ILE A 302 1.11 5.93 16.84
C ILE A 302 1.69 6.61 18.08
N ASN A 303 2.12 7.87 17.98
CA ASN A 303 2.65 8.61 19.13
C ASN A 303 1.60 8.79 20.23
N GLY A 304 0.34 9.06 19.86
CA GLY A 304 -0.78 9.11 20.80
C GLY A 304 -1.05 7.76 21.47
N VAL A 305 -0.98 6.68 20.72
CA VAL A 305 -1.12 5.30 21.22
C VAL A 305 0.01 4.96 22.19
N LYS A 306 1.27 5.22 21.84
CA LYS A 306 2.44 4.99 22.71
C LYS A 306 2.32 5.74 24.03
N ALA A 307 1.91 7.01 23.98
CA ALA A 307 1.67 7.81 25.17
C ALA A 307 0.54 7.22 26.03
N LYS A 308 -0.57 6.80 25.41
CA LYS A 308 -1.69 6.17 26.12
C LYS A 308 -1.32 4.81 26.71
N LEU A 309 -0.52 4.00 26.01
CA LEU A 309 0.00 2.73 26.54
C LEU A 309 0.89 2.96 27.76
N ALA A 310 1.77 3.97 27.74
CA ALA A 310 2.60 4.31 28.89
C ALA A 310 1.78 4.77 30.11
N GLU A 311 0.67 5.48 29.88
CA GLU A 311 -0.30 5.83 30.93
C GLU A 311 -1.01 4.59 31.49
N LEU A 312 -1.58 3.75 30.61
CA LEU A 312 -2.31 2.53 30.99
C LEU A 312 -1.42 1.48 31.64
N ALA A 313 -0.13 1.44 31.30
CA ALA A 313 0.84 0.53 31.90
C ALA A 313 0.94 0.70 33.44
N GLN A 314 0.64 1.89 33.97
CA GLN A 314 0.65 2.14 35.42
C GLN A 314 -0.49 1.43 36.16
N GLY A 315 -1.60 1.13 35.47
CA GLY A 315 -2.75 0.43 36.03
C GLY A 315 -2.72 -1.09 35.80
N LEU A 316 -1.68 -1.62 35.16
CA LEU A 316 -1.55 -3.06 34.95
C LEU A 316 -1.16 -3.79 36.25
N PRO A 317 -1.69 -5.01 36.46
CA PRO A 317 -1.21 -5.90 37.52
C PRO A 317 0.31 -6.13 37.45
N GLU A 318 0.93 -6.33 38.62
CA GLU A 318 2.36 -6.59 38.74
C GLU A 318 2.77 -7.86 37.96
N GLY A 319 3.76 -7.74 37.08
CA GLY A 319 4.28 -8.84 36.26
C GLY A 319 3.85 -8.81 34.79
N ILE A 320 2.79 -8.07 34.46
CA ILE A 320 2.30 -7.91 33.09
C ILE A 320 3.08 -6.80 32.37
N GLU A 321 3.63 -7.13 31.20
CA GLU A 321 4.39 -6.23 30.34
C GLU A 321 3.71 -6.11 28.97
N ILE A 322 3.71 -4.90 28.39
CA ILE A 322 3.29 -4.65 27.02
C ILE A 322 4.54 -4.60 26.13
N VAL A 323 4.69 -5.58 25.25
CA VAL A 323 5.83 -5.69 24.31
C VAL A 323 5.38 -5.26 22.92
N SER A 324 6.04 -4.24 22.35
CA SER A 324 5.80 -3.80 20.97
C SER A 324 6.28 -4.86 19.98
N THR A 325 5.43 -5.27 19.05
CA THR A 325 5.73 -6.32 18.06
C THR A 325 5.78 -5.82 16.62
N TYR A 326 5.13 -4.69 16.33
CA TYR A 326 5.25 -3.99 15.04
C TYR A 326 5.00 -2.50 15.23
N ASP A 327 5.83 -1.67 14.63
CA ASP A 327 5.76 -0.21 14.78
C ASP A 327 6.10 0.52 13.48
N ARG A 328 5.06 0.98 12.78
CA ARG A 328 5.24 1.70 11.51
C ARG A 328 5.95 3.06 11.69
N SER A 329 5.98 3.64 12.89
CA SER A 329 6.64 4.94 13.09
C SER A 329 8.14 4.88 12.84
N GLU A 330 8.78 3.73 13.04
CA GLU A 330 10.20 3.52 12.74
C GLU A 330 10.45 3.63 11.24
N LEU A 331 9.62 2.96 10.44
CA LEU A 331 9.64 3.05 8.97
C LEU A 331 9.40 4.48 8.47
N ILE A 332 8.39 5.17 9.01
CA ILE A 332 8.05 6.54 8.60
C ILE A 332 9.23 7.49 8.88
N ASN A 333 9.76 7.48 10.11
CA ASN A 333 10.87 8.35 10.48
C ASN A 333 12.12 8.03 9.66
N ALA A 334 12.49 6.75 9.52
CA ALA A 334 13.66 6.36 8.73
C ALA A 334 13.53 6.75 7.25
N SER A 335 12.34 6.63 6.67
CA SER A 335 12.08 7.02 5.28
C SER A 335 12.18 8.53 5.08
N VAL A 336 11.59 9.31 5.99
CA VAL A 336 11.61 10.77 5.95
C VAL A 336 13.01 11.32 6.23
N ASP A 337 13.74 10.75 7.19
CA ASP A 337 15.10 11.14 7.54
C ASP A 337 16.07 10.83 6.41
N ASN A 338 15.98 9.62 5.83
CA ASN A 338 16.78 9.23 4.67
C ASN A 338 16.57 10.23 3.53
N LEU A 339 15.31 10.47 3.15
CA LEU A 339 15.00 11.32 2.01
C LEU A 339 15.30 12.80 2.29
N SER A 340 15.11 13.27 3.52
CA SER A 340 15.52 14.63 3.93
C SER A 340 17.03 14.81 3.87
N SER A 341 17.81 13.81 4.34
CA SER A 341 19.27 13.81 4.21
C SER A 341 19.67 13.86 2.75
N LYS A 342 19.05 13.02 1.89
CA LYS A 342 19.34 13.02 0.46
C LYS A 342 19.01 14.36 -0.19
N LEU A 343 17.83 14.92 0.05
CA LEU A 343 17.48 16.27 -0.44
C LEU A 343 18.53 17.32 -0.05
N VAL A 344 19.05 17.30 1.18
CA VAL A 344 20.12 18.20 1.61
C VAL A 344 21.44 17.91 0.89
N GLU A 345 21.84 16.65 0.76
CA GLU A 345 23.01 16.23 -0.02
C GLU A 345 22.92 16.74 -1.47
N GLU A 346 21.78 16.54 -2.14
CA GLU A 346 21.52 17.01 -3.50
C GLU A 346 21.67 18.53 -3.60
N MET A 347 21.05 19.29 -2.68
CA MET A 347 21.17 20.75 -2.64
C MET A 347 22.63 21.21 -2.49
N VAL A 348 23.41 20.52 -1.66
CA VAL A 348 24.84 20.81 -1.45
C VAL A 348 25.64 20.48 -2.71
N PHE A 349 25.44 19.32 -3.33
CA PHE A 349 26.12 18.95 -4.58
C PHE A 349 25.81 19.92 -5.71
N VAL A 350 24.54 20.29 -5.87
CA VAL A 350 24.08 21.31 -6.82
C VAL A 350 24.78 22.65 -6.56
N ALA A 351 24.83 23.10 -5.30
CA ALA A 351 25.50 24.33 -4.92
C ALA A 351 27.00 24.31 -5.24
N VAL A 352 27.68 23.20 -4.96
CA VAL A 352 29.11 22.98 -5.26
C VAL A 352 29.36 23.05 -6.77
N ILE A 353 28.54 22.38 -7.59
CA ILE A 353 28.69 22.41 -9.05
C ILE A 353 28.45 23.81 -9.60
N CYS A 354 27.40 24.48 -9.14
CA CYS A 354 27.14 25.87 -9.51
C CYS A 354 28.33 26.78 -9.15
N PHE A 355 28.96 26.56 -7.99
CA PHE A 355 30.16 27.30 -7.59
C PHE A 355 31.36 27.01 -8.49
N ILE A 356 31.65 25.73 -8.76
CA ILE A 356 32.77 25.29 -9.61
C ILE A 356 32.69 25.90 -11.01
N PHE A 357 31.49 25.94 -11.60
CA PHE A 357 31.32 26.51 -12.92
C PHE A 357 31.32 28.03 -12.92
N LEU A 358 30.67 28.68 -11.94
CA LEU A 358 30.54 30.16 -11.90
C LEU A 358 31.78 30.88 -11.33
N LEU A 359 32.59 30.22 -10.48
CA LEU A 359 33.74 30.77 -9.75
C LEU A 359 33.45 32.12 -9.05
N HIS A 360 32.18 32.37 -8.70
CA HIS A 360 31.72 33.60 -8.08
C HIS A 360 30.65 33.29 -7.03
N ALA A 361 31.07 33.24 -5.76
CA ALA A 361 30.23 32.79 -4.63
C ALA A 361 28.87 33.53 -4.55
N ARG A 362 28.84 34.83 -4.82
CA ARG A 362 27.59 35.60 -4.76
C ARG A 362 26.62 35.24 -5.88
N SER A 363 27.12 34.85 -7.06
CA SER A 363 26.25 34.37 -8.13
C SER A 363 25.68 33.00 -7.78
N THR A 364 26.48 32.13 -7.17
CA THR A 364 26.01 30.85 -6.65
C THR A 364 24.91 31.00 -5.61
N LEU A 365 24.99 32.01 -4.72
CA LEU A 365 23.94 32.28 -3.72
C LEU A 365 22.55 32.54 -4.34
N VAL A 366 22.47 33.08 -5.55
CA VAL A 366 21.18 33.27 -6.24
C VAL A 366 20.50 31.93 -6.48
N ALA A 367 21.24 30.96 -7.03
CA ALA A 367 20.76 29.61 -7.29
C ALA A 367 20.46 28.84 -5.97
N VAL A 368 21.33 28.99 -4.97
CA VAL A 368 21.19 28.32 -3.66
C VAL A 368 20.00 28.84 -2.86
N ILE A 369 19.63 30.12 -2.97
CA ILE A 369 18.46 30.67 -2.28
C ILE A 369 17.15 30.28 -2.98
N SER A 370 17.14 30.25 -4.32
CA SER A 370 15.92 29.95 -5.07
C SER A 370 15.42 28.52 -4.86
N LEU A 371 16.34 27.56 -4.68
CA LEU A 371 16.01 26.14 -4.61
C LEU A 371 15.21 25.77 -3.34
N PRO A 372 15.67 26.05 -2.10
CA PRO A 372 14.88 25.78 -0.90
C PRO A 372 13.54 26.51 -0.91
N LEU A 373 13.49 27.74 -1.45
CA LEU A 373 12.26 28.52 -1.48
C LEU A 373 11.19 27.88 -2.38
N SER A 374 11.54 27.41 -3.58
CA SER A 374 10.57 26.71 -4.44
C SER A 374 10.06 25.42 -3.81
N VAL A 375 10.94 24.69 -3.10
CA VAL A 375 10.58 23.45 -2.40
C VAL A 375 9.62 23.75 -1.25
N LEU A 376 9.92 24.77 -0.44
CA LEU A 376 9.07 25.21 0.67
C LEU A 376 7.68 25.65 0.20
N ILE A 377 7.59 26.38 -0.92
CA ILE A 377 6.31 26.78 -1.49
C ILE A 377 5.54 25.56 -2.01
N ALA A 378 6.23 24.61 -2.66
CA ALA A 378 5.60 23.38 -3.13
C ALA A 378 5.03 22.54 -1.97
N LEU A 379 5.79 22.37 -0.88
CA LEU A 379 5.34 21.68 0.34
C LEU A 379 4.15 22.39 1.00
N TRP A 380 4.15 23.72 1.01
CA TRP A 380 3.03 24.50 1.53
C TRP A 380 1.74 24.30 0.71
N ILE A 381 1.83 24.34 -0.62
CA ILE A 381 0.68 24.07 -1.50
C ILE A 381 0.21 22.62 -1.36
N MET A 382 1.14 21.67 -1.28
CA MET A 382 0.87 20.25 -1.06
C MET A 382 0.05 20.02 0.23
N ASN A 383 0.41 20.69 1.32
CA ASN A 383 -0.33 20.62 2.59
C ASN A 383 -1.75 21.20 2.46
N LEU A 384 -1.93 22.30 1.71
CA LEU A 384 -3.26 22.86 1.43
C LEU A 384 -4.14 21.91 0.59
N MET A 385 -3.54 21.06 -0.22
CA MET A 385 -4.22 20.05 -1.03
C MET A 385 -4.50 18.74 -0.26
N GLY A 386 -4.02 18.60 0.97
CA GLY A 386 -4.16 17.38 1.77
C GLY A 386 -3.24 16.22 1.33
N ILE A 387 -2.22 16.49 0.53
CA ILE A 387 -1.27 15.47 0.08
C ILE A 387 -0.23 15.22 1.19
N THR A 388 -0.03 13.96 1.56
CA THR A 388 0.93 13.58 2.60
C THR A 388 2.39 13.69 2.12
N ALA A 389 3.29 14.06 3.03
CA ALA A 389 4.73 13.95 2.83
C ALA A 389 5.17 12.51 3.09
N ASN A 390 5.61 11.84 2.02
CA ASN A 390 5.99 10.43 1.99
C ASN A 390 7.13 10.23 0.96
N ILE A 391 7.62 9.00 0.80
CA ILE A 391 8.74 8.70 -0.10
C ILE A 391 8.47 9.19 -1.53
N MET A 392 7.24 9.03 -2.04
CA MET A 392 6.88 9.40 -3.41
C MET A 392 6.80 10.92 -3.59
N SER A 393 6.15 11.62 -2.66
CA SER A 393 6.01 13.08 -2.74
C SER A 393 7.35 13.80 -2.51
N LEU A 394 8.14 13.40 -1.51
CA LEU A 394 9.49 13.95 -1.34
C LEU A 394 10.43 13.53 -2.48
N GLY A 395 10.23 12.35 -3.06
CA GLY A 395 10.98 11.87 -4.21
C GLY A 395 10.77 12.71 -5.46
N GLY A 396 9.54 13.17 -5.70
CA GLY A 396 9.22 14.13 -6.77
C GLY A 396 9.99 15.44 -6.61
N ILE A 397 10.22 15.91 -5.38
CA ILE A 397 11.04 17.07 -5.09
C ILE A 397 12.51 16.80 -5.41
N ALA A 398 13.04 15.64 -5.01
CA ALA A 398 14.43 15.27 -5.26
C ALA A 398 14.74 15.22 -6.77
N ILE A 399 13.86 14.56 -7.54
CA ILE A 399 13.93 14.54 -9.00
C ILE A 399 13.83 15.95 -9.61
N ALA A 400 13.06 16.83 -8.99
CA ALA A 400 12.90 18.20 -9.45
C ALA A 400 14.16 19.05 -9.25
N ILE A 401 14.92 18.87 -8.17
CA ILE A 401 16.02 19.76 -7.75
C ILE A 401 17.05 19.99 -8.87
N GLY A 402 17.48 18.92 -9.55
CA GLY A 402 18.46 19.01 -10.63
C GLY A 402 18.02 19.89 -11.80
N ALA A 403 16.73 19.86 -12.15
CA ALA A 403 16.16 20.69 -13.20
C ALA A 403 15.76 22.09 -12.71
N LEU A 404 15.46 22.22 -11.40
CA LEU A 404 14.89 23.43 -10.81
C LEU A 404 15.86 24.61 -10.82
N VAL A 405 17.14 24.30 -10.64
CA VAL A 405 18.23 25.28 -10.62
C VAL A 405 18.65 25.75 -12.02
N ASP A 406 18.28 25.02 -13.08
CA ASP A 406 18.69 25.34 -14.45
C ASP A 406 18.27 26.75 -14.87
N ALA A 407 17.01 27.14 -14.63
CA ALA A 407 16.54 28.47 -15.00
C ALA A 407 17.30 29.58 -14.28
N ALA A 408 17.70 29.37 -13.01
CA ALA A 408 18.56 30.29 -12.30
C ALA A 408 19.95 30.35 -12.94
N ILE A 409 20.56 29.19 -13.23
CA ILE A 409 21.88 29.08 -13.87
C ILE A 409 21.90 29.80 -15.22
N VAL A 410 20.95 29.51 -16.11
CA VAL A 410 20.91 30.10 -17.46
C VAL A 410 20.70 31.61 -17.39
N MET A 411 19.86 32.09 -16.45
CA MET A 411 19.65 33.53 -16.27
C MET A 411 20.89 34.23 -15.69
N ILE A 412 21.58 33.61 -14.73
CA ILE A 412 22.84 34.11 -14.16
C ILE A 412 23.93 34.17 -15.23
N GLU A 413 24.08 33.12 -16.04
CA GLU A 413 25.08 33.10 -17.11
C GLU A 413 24.77 34.18 -18.15
N ASN A 414 23.51 34.33 -18.56
CA ASN A 414 23.14 35.37 -19.52
C ASN A 414 23.47 36.76 -18.95
N ALA A 415 23.19 37.00 -17.68
CA ALA A 415 23.57 38.23 -17.00
C ALA A 415 25.09 38.45 -16.95
N HIS A 416 25.90 37.41 -16.68
CA HIS A 416 27.37 37.49 -16.75
C HIS A 416 27.86 37.85 -18.14
N LYS A 417 27.33 37.22 -19.20
CA LYS A 417 27.72 37.50 -20.59
C LYS A 417 27.39 38.93 -21.02
N HIS A 418 26.22 39.45 -20.64
CA HIS A 418 25.87 40.85 -20.91
C HIS A 418 26.77 41.84 -20.17
N LEU A 419 27.09 41.59 -18.89
CA LEU A 419 28.02 42.42 -18.13
C LEU A 419 29.44 42.39 -18.71
N GLN A 420 29.92 41.20 -19.10
CA GLN A 420 31.23 41.04 -19.74
C GLN A 420 31.28 41.73 -21.12
N SER A 421 30.22 41.61 -21.92
CA SER A 421 30.14 42.26 -23.24
C SER A 421 30.14 43.78 -23.11
N TYR A 422 29.45 44.33 -22.12
CA TYR A 422 29.50 45.75 -21.80
C TYR A 422 30.91 46.20 -21.38
N GLU A 423 31.56 45.43 -20.50
CA GLU A 423 32.93 45.70 -20.05
C GLU A 423 33.95 45.66 -21.19
N HIS A 424 33.81 44.72 -22.13
CA HIS A 424 34.64 44.68 -23.34
C HIS A 424 34.40 45.87 -24.27
N ALA A 425 33.15 46.29 -24.47
CA ALA A 425 32.81 47.39 -25.35
C ALA A 425 33.17 48.77 -24.77
N HIS A 426 33.05 48.96 -23.45
CA HIS A 426 33.22 50.27 -22.80
C HIS A 426 34.48 50.38 -21.91
N GLN A 427 35.28 49.30 -21.81
CA GLN A 427 36.47 49.17 -20.95
C GLN A 427 36.26 49.53 -19.47
N ARG A 428 35.00 49.57 -19.01
CA ARG A 428 34.61 49.84 -17.62
C ARG A 428 33.40 49.00 -17.24
N GLN A 429 33.23 48.77 -15.94
CA GLN A 429 32.01 48.15 -15.43
C GLN A 429 30.82 49.13 -15.46
N PRO A 430 29.59 48.66 -15.77
CA PRO A 430 28.41 49.52 -15.75
C PRO A 430 28.06 49.93 -14.32
N GLN A 431 27.68 51.19 -14.10
CA GLN A 431 27.37 51.75 -12.78
C GLN A 431 25.92 52.25 -12.67
N GLY A 432 25.35 52.20 -11.45
CA GLY A 432 24.02 52.75 -11.15
C GLY A 432 22.91 52.28 -12.10
N ALA A 433 22.27 53.24 -12.79
CA ALA A 433 21.17 53.00 -13.72
C ALA A 433 21.58 52.23 -14.98
N GLU A 434 22.83 52.37 -15.45
CA GLU A 434 23.34 51.64 -16.62
C GLU A 434 23.37 50.13 -16.34
N ARG A 435 23.85 49.75 -15.15
CA ARG A 435 23.87 48.34 -14.72
C ARG A 435 22.47 47.75 -14.62
N GLN A 436 21.50 48.53 -14.13
CA GLN A 436 20.11 48.08 -14.09
C GLN A 436 19.54 47.82 -15.48
N ARG A 437 19.86 48.66 -16.47
CA ARG A 437 19.43 48.43 -17.87
C ARG A 437 20.07 47.19 -18.48
N VAL A 438 21.37 46.98 -18.28
CA VAL A 438 22.08 45.79 -18.79
C VAL A 438 21.52 44.51 -18.18
N LEU A 439 21.30 44.49 -16.86
CA LEU A 439 20.71 43.33 -16.18
C LEU A 439 19.25 43.09 -16.58
N LEU A 440 18.47 44.16 -16.77
CA LEU A 440 17.09 44.05 -17.25
C LEU A 440 17.08 43.42 -18.65
N ALA A 441 17.91 43.93 -19.57
CA ALA A 441 18.02 43.38 -20.93
C ALA A 441 18.37 41.89 -20.90
N ALA A 442 19.38 41.51 -20.12
CA ALA A 442 19.80 40.12 -19.95
C ALA A 442 18.68 39.22 -19.41
N CYS A 443 17.91 39.67 -18.42
CA CYS A 443 16.80 38.90 -17.87
C CYS A 443 15.62 38.79 -18.85
N THR A 444 15.30 39.86 -19.57
CA THR A 444 14.18 39.88 -20.54
C THR A 444 14.46 39.07 -21.80
N GLU A 445 15.73 38.88 -22.16
CA GLU A 445 16.13 38.10 -23.34
C GLU A 445 15.83 36.61 -23.18
N VAL A 446 16.18 36.03 -22.02
CA VAL A 446 16.03 34.59 -21.77
C VAL A 446 14.79 34.24 -20.95
N GLY A 447 14.23 35.20 -20.19
CA GLY A 447 13.16 34.94 -19.22
C GLY A 447 11.90 34.34 -19.83
N GLY A 448 11.48 34.79 -21.02
CA GLY A 448 10.32 34.22 -21.71
C GLY A 448 10.53 32.75 -22.08
N SER A 449 11.67 32.43 -22.68
CA SER A 449 11.98 31.08 -23.13
C SER A 449 12.23 30.11 -21.98
N LEU A 450 12.90 30.56 -20.91
CA LEU A 450 13.08 29.75 -19.70
C LEU A 450 11.75 29.41 -19.03
N PHE A 451 10.82 30.37 -18.96
CA PHE A 451 9.48 30.13 -18.42
C PHE A 451 8.73 29.07 -19.23
N PHE A 452 8.72 29.18 -20.57
CA PHE A 452 8.10 28.16 -21.43
C PHE A 452 8.80 26.81 -21.33
N SER A 453 10.12 26.79 -21.19
CA SER A 453 10.89 25.56 -21.05
C SER A 453 10.55 24.81 -19.75
N LEU A 454 10.48 25.53 -18.63
CA LEU A 454 10.03 24.95 -17.36
C LEU A 454 8.56 24.50 -17.44
N LEU A 455 7.70 25.23 -18.16
CA LEU A 455 6.32 24.82 -18.38
C LEU A 455 6.23 23.51 -19.20
N ILE A 456 7.09 23.33 -20.21
CA ILE A 456 7.19 22.06 -20.96
C ILE A 456 7.60 20.93 -20.02
N ILE A 457 8.58 21.15 -19.14
CA ILE A 457 8.97 20.17 -18.12
C ILE A 457 7.78 19.86 -17.20
N THR A 458 7.02 20.86 -16.75
CA THR A 458 5.82 20.67 -15.91
C THR A 458 4.76 19.83 -16.64
N VAL A 459 4.41 20.19 -17.88
CA VAL A 459 3.37 19.52 -18.67
C VAL A 459 3.79 18.13 -19.14
N SER A 460 5.08 17.85 -19.30
CA SER A 460 5.57 16.51 -19.64
C SER A 460 5.21 15.45 -18.60
N PHE A 461 4.90 15.84 -17.36
CA PHE A 461 4.45 14.94 -16.29
C PHE A 461 2.93 14.81 -16.20
N LEU A 462 2.16 15.57 -17.01
CA LEU A 462 0.72 15.47 -17.06
C LEU A 462 0.21 14.03 -17.31
N PRO A 463 0.88 13.18 -18.11
CA PRO A 463 0.52 11.78 -18.25
C PRO A 463 0.27 11.02 -16.96
N ILE A 464 1.05 11.33 -15.92
CA ILE A 464 1.08 10.52 -14.70
C ILE A 464 -0.22 10.72 -13.90
N PHE A 465 -0.84 11.90 -13.99
CA PHE A 465 -2.14 12.18 -13.36
C PHE A 465 -3.31 11.44 -14.02
N ALA A 466 -3.11 10.90 -15.23
CA ALA A 466 -4.14 10.16 -15.93
C ALA A 466 -4.04 8.64 -15.69
N LEU A 467 -3.03 8.18 -14.93
CA LEU A 467 -2.97 6.81 -14.43
C LEU A 467 -4.05 6.62 -13.37
N GLN A 468 -4.82 5.54 -13.49
CA GLN A 468 -5.90 5.20 -12.56
C GLN A 468 -5.46 4.13 -11.55
N GLY A 469 -6.28 3.93 -10.53
CA GLY A 469 -6.15 2.84 -9.56
C GLY A 469 -4.91 2.95 -8.65
N GLN A 470 -4.38 1.79 -8.28
CA GLN A 470 -3.26 1.68 -7.33
C GLN A 470 -2.01 2.42 -7.83
N GLN A 471 -1.76 2.35 -9.13
CA GLN A 471 -0.65 2.97 -9.83
C GLN A 471 -0.75 4.48 -9.81
N GLY A 472 -1.94 5.02 -10.10
CA GLY A 472 -2.22 6.45 -9.98
C GLY A 472 -1.87 6.96 -8.58
N ARG A 473 -2.47 6.37 -7.54
CA ARG A 473 -2.26 6.79 -6.14
C ARG A 473 -0.80 6.73 -5.67
N LEU A 474 -0.01 5.80 -6.22
CA LEU A 474 1.40 5.69 -5.89
C LEU A 474 2.22 6.86 -6.47
N PHE A 475 1.96 7.23 -7.73
CA PHE A 475 2.79 8.20 -8.47
C PHE A 475 2.17 9.61 -8.55
N GLU A 476 0.89 9.79 -8.24
CA GLU A 476 0.22 11.09 -8.21
C GLU A 476 0.88 12.07 -7.22
N PRO A 477 1.22 11.68 -5.97
CA PRO A 477 1.93 12.58 -5.05
C PRO A 477 3.31 13.00 -5.57
N LEU A 478 4.00 12.10 -6.26
CA LEU A 478 5.28 12.38 -6.92
C LEU A 478 5.09 13.38 -8.08
N ALA A 479 4.06 13.19 -8.89
CA ALA A 479 3.74 14.09 -9.99
C ALA A 479 3.35 15.48 -9.48
N TYR A 480 2.52 15.58 -8.43
CA TYR A 480 2.14 16.86 -7.82
C TYR A 480 3.35 17.63 -7.32
N THR A 481 4.16 17.01 -6.47
CA THR A 481 5.29 17.69 -5.85
C THR A 481 6.32 18.17 -6.87
N LYS A 482 6.66 17.34 -7.85
CA LYS A 482 7.54 17.74 -8.96
C LYS A 482 6.92 18.89 -9.76
N THR A 483 5.64 18.78 -10.13
CA THR A 483 4.91 19.78 -10.94
C THR A 483 4.81 21.11 -10.21
N LEU A 484 4.45 21.09 -8.92
CA LEU A 484 4.36 22.26 -8.05
C LEU A 484 5.74 22.90 -7.83
N ALA A 485 6.78 22.10 -7.57
CA ALA A 485 8.15 22.60 -7.43
C ALA A 485 8.62 23.31 -8.72
N MET A 486 8.39 22.71 -9.89
CA MET A 486 8.72 23.30 -11.19
C MET A 486 7.91 24.57 -11.48
N ALA A 487 6.61 24.56 -11.19
CA ALA A 487 5.75 25.73 -11.36
C ALA A 487 6.18 26.89 -10.45
N CYS A 488 6.51 26.60 -9.18
CA CYS A 488 7.04 27.58 -8.25
C CYS A 488 8.39 28.12 -8.72
N ALA A 489 9.29 27.25 -9.22
CA ALA A 489 10.56 27.68 -9.79
C ALA A 489 10.39 28.57 -11.02
N ALA A 490 9.45 28.25 -11.91
CA ALA A 490 9.14 29.07 -13.08
C ALA A 490 8.63 30.47 -12.69
N LEU A 491 7.78 30.55 -11.66
CA LEU A 491 7.32 31.82 -11.10
C LEU A 491 8.47 32.60 -10.46
N LEU A 492 9.32 31.95 -9.66
CA LEU A 492 10.48 32.58 -9.03
C LEU A 492 11.52 33.04 -10.07
N ALA A 493 11.67 32.32 -11.19
CA ALA A 493 12.58 32.67 -12.29
C ALA A 493 12.24 33.99 -12.95
N ILE A 494 10.97 34.38 -13.01
CA ILE A 494 10.54 35.66 -13.60
C ILE A 494 10.26 36.77 -12.56
N THR A 495 10.36 36.45 -11.26
CA THR A 495 10.08 37.38 -10.16
C THR A 495 11.29 37.61 -9.25
N LEU A 496 11.61 36.64 -8.40
CA LEU A 496 12.65 36.75 -7.37
C LEU A 496 14.07 36.66 -7.96
N ILE A 497 14.34 35.74 -8.89
CA ILE A 497 15.68 35.52 -9.44
C ILE A 497 16.25 36.80 -10.09
N PRO A 498 15.52 37.56 -10.95
CA PRO A 498 16.00 38.84 -11.47
C PRO A 498 16.36 39.85 -10.37
N VAL A 499 15.57 39.89 -9.30
CA VAL A 499 15.82 40.77 -8.14
C VAL A 499 17.11 40.35 -7.42
N LEU A 500 17.28 39.05 -7.13
CA LEU A 500 18.48 38.51 -6.50
C LEU A 500 19.72 38.72 -7.36
N ILE A 501 19.62 38.59 -8.69
CA ILE A 501 20.69 38.92 -9.64
C ILE A 501 21.14 40.39 -9.47
N GLY A 502 20.19 41.32 -9.39
CA GLY A 502 20.47 42.74 -9.16
C GLY A 502 21.21 43.02 -7.84
N PHE A 503 20.89 42.27 -6.78
CA PHE A 503 21.54 42.40 -5.47
C PHE A 503 22.90 41.70 -5.40
N PHE A 504 23.00 40.44 -5.78
CA PHE A 504 24.16 39.59 -5.51
C PHE A 504 25.23 39.61 -6.61
N ILE A 505 24.90 39.81 -7.89
CA ILE A 505 25.90 39.84 -8.98
C ILE A 505 26.66 41.19 -8.98
N ARG A 506 27.57 41.36 -8.02
CA ARG A 506 28.41 42.56 -7.83
C ARG A 506 29.87 42.17 -7.59
N GLY A 507 30.79 42.90 -8.21
CA GLY A 507 32.24 42.72 -8.05
C GLY A 507 32.93 42.33 -9.36
N LYS A 508 34.15 41.79 -9.25
CA LYS A 508 34.88 41.26 -10.41
C LYS A 508 34.27 39.91 -10.80
N ILE A 509 33.66 39.84 -11.98
CA ILE A 509 33.12 38.61 -12.54
C ILE A 509 34.25 37.94 -13.34
N PRO A 510 34.64 36.69 -13.01
CA PRO A 510 35.69 35.99 -13.74
C PRO A 510 35.24 35.74 -15.19
N LYS A 511 36.18 35.86 -16.14
CA LYS A 511 35.91 35.65 -17.57
C LYS A 511 35.67 34.16 -17.85
N GLU A 512 34.80 33.85 -18.79
CA GLU A 512 34.48 32.46 -19.21
C GLU A 512 35.76 31.64 -19.53
N GLU A 513 36.72 32.26 -20.21
CA GLU A 513 38.00 31.62 -20.63
C GLU A 513 38.96 31.29 -19.48
N THR A 514 38.72 31.83 -18.29
CA THR A 514 39.57 31.61 -17.11
C THR A 514 39.19 30.36 -16.32
N ASN A 515 38.00 29.79 -16.56
CA ASN A 515 37.62 28.53 -15.93
C ASN A 515 38.29 27.35 -16.66
N PRO A 516 39.16 26.57 -15.99
CA PRO A 516 39.90 25.47 -16.62
C PRO A 516 38.96 24.37 -17.15
N ILE A 517 37.83 24.13 -16.47
CA ILE A 517 36.84 23.11 -16.86
C ILE A 517 36.14 23.52 -18.15
N THR A 518 35.70 24.79 -18.24
CA THR A 518 35.07 25.30 -19.46
C THR A 518 36.04 25.25 -20.64
N ARG A 519 37.31 25.64 -20.44
CA ARG A 519 38.32 25.57 -21.49
C ARG A 519 38.53 24.14 -22.00
N LEU A 520 38.61 23.16 -21.10
CA LEU A 520 38.76 21.75 -21.45
C LEU A 520 37.53 21.23 -22.22
N LEU A 521 36.32 21.55 -21.75
CA LEU A 521 35.07 21.13 -22.40
C LEU A 521 34.92 21.74 -23.80
N VAL A 522 35.23 23.02 -23.96
CA VAL A 522 35.21 23.70 -25.27
C VAL A 522 36.26 23.09 -26.20
N TRP A 523 37.46 22.81 -25.69
CA TRP A 523 38.52 22.16 -26.46
C TRP A 523 38.13 20.76 -26.94
N LEU A 524 37.42 19.98 -26.12
CA LEU A 524 36.92 18.65 -26.50
C LEU A 524 35.72 18.73 -27.47
N TYR A 525 34.82 19.70 -27.26
CA TYR A 525 33.58 19.83 -28.02
C TYR A 525 33.80 20.39 -29.43
N ARG A 526 34.68 21.39 -29.59
CA ARG A 526 34.92 22.04 -30.89
C ARG A 526 35.26 21.06 -32.03
N PRO A 527 36.26 20.15 -31.91
CA PRO A 527 36.58 19.21 -32.98
C PRO A 527 35.44 18.23 -33.27
N LEU A 528 34.65 17.90 -32.25
CA LEU A 528 33.50 17.01 -32.37
C LEU A 528 32.35 17.70 -33.14
N LEU A 529 32.09 18.97 -32.87
CA LEU A 529 31.11 19.79 -33.60
C LEU A 529 31.57 19.99 -35.06
N ASP A 530 32.83 20.36 -35.28
CA ASP A 530 33.37 20.60 -36.63
C ASP A 530 33.28 19.34 -37.50
N SER A 531 33.64 18.18 -36.93
CA SER A 531 33.51 16.88 -37.62
C SER A 531 32.05 16.55 -37.93
N ALA A 532 31.14 16.80 -36.98
CA ALA A 532 29.71 16.55 -37.17
C ALA A 532 29.07 17.46 -38.23
N LEU A 533 29.50 18.72 -38.33
CA LEU A 533 29.05 19.69 -39.34
C LEU A 533 29.64 19.40 -40.73
N GLN A 534 30.85 18.87 -40.81
CA GLN A 534 31.47 18.44 -42.08
C GLN A 534 30.81 17.19 -42.66
N TRP A 535 30.35 16.27 -41.81
CA TRP A 535 29.76 14.98 -42.21
C TRP A 535 28.30 14.83 -41.73
N PRO A 536 27.38 15.75 -42.09
CA PRO A 536 26.07 15.84 -41.47
C PRO A 536 25.19 14.60 -41.70
N LYS A 537 25.36 13.91 -42.83
CA LYS A 537 24.65 12.66 -43.13
C LYS A 537 25.11 11.52 -42.22
N LEU A 538 26.41 11.41 -41.95
CA LEU A 538 26.97 10.38 -41.08
C LEU A 538 26.48 10.55 -39.65
N THR A 539 26.44 11.79 -39.15
CA THR A 539 25.92 12.12 -37.82
C THR A 539 24.46 11.69 -37.64
N ILE A 540 23.61 11.92 -38.65
CA ILE A 540 22.20 11.48 -38.62
C ILE A 540 22.09 9.95 -38.65
N VAL A 541 22.87 9.28 -39.50
CA VAL A 541 22.90 7.80 -39.55
C VAL A 541 23.32 7.22 -38.20
N LEU A 542 24.37 7.78 -37.58
CA LEU A 542 24.82 7.34 -36.25
C LEU A 542 23.74 7.55 -35.18
N ALA A 543 23.04 8.69 -35.20
CA ALA A 543 21.92 8.95 -34.30
C ALA A 543 20.78 7.93 -34.48
N ILE A 544 20.46 7.55 -35.72
CA ILE A 544 19.46 6.50 -36.02
C ILE A 544 19.95 5.14 -35.52
N VAL A 545 21.23 4.80 -35.72
CA VAL A 545 21.81 3.52 -35.26
C VAL A 545 21.79 3.43 -33.73
N ILE A 546 22.18 4.49 -33.01
CA ILE A 546 22.12 4.50 -31.54
C ILE A 546 20.67 4.36 -31.06
N THR A 547 19.73 5.06 -31.70
CA THR A 547 18.30 4.92 -31.37
C THR A 547 17.81 3.49 -31.62
N ALA A 548 18.17 2.89 -32.77
CA ALA A 548 17.80 1.53 -33.11
C ALA A 548 18.45 0.49 -32.18
N SER A 549 19.64 0.78 -31.64
CA SER A 549 20.31 -0.10 -30.67
C SER A 549 19.50 -0.29 -29.38
N ALA A 550 18.62 0.66 -29.04
CA ALA A 550 17.73 0.57 -27.89
C ALA A 550 16.68 -0.55 -28.00
N ALA A 551 16.44 -1.08 -29.21
CA ALA A 551 15.60 -2.26 -29.40
C ALA A 551 16.16 -3.51 -28.70
N TYR A 552 17.49 -3.62 -28.55
CA TYR A 552 18.13 -4.74 -27.86
C TYR A 552 17.81 -4.79 -26.36
N PRO A 553 18.10 -3.74 -25.55
CA PRO A 553 17.70 -3.76 -24.15
C PRO A 553 16.18 -3.82 -23.99
N TRP A 554 15.40 -3.12 -24.83
CA TRP A 554 13.93 -3.20 -24.78
C TRP A 554 13.38 -4.63 -24.87
N GLN A 555 13.98 -5.49 -25.71
CA GLN A 555 13.56 -6.89 -25.86
C GLN A 555 14.10 -7.82 -24.76
N LYS A 556 15.06 -7.37 -23.95
CA LYS A 556 15.72 -8.19 -22.92
C LYS A 556 15.30 -7.83 -21.50
N LEU A 557 14.76 -6.64 -21.29
CA LEU A 557 14.27 -6.19 -20.00
C LEU A 557 12.97 -6.93 -19.65
N GLY A 558 12.91 -7.47 -18.42
CA GLY A 558 11.66 -7.99 -17.85
C GLY A 558 10.68 -6.86 -17.51
N TYR A 559 9.43 -7.22 -17.20
CA TYR A 559 8.40 -6.27 -16.78
C TYR A 559 7.94 -6.59 -15.36
N GLU A 560 7.89 -5.57 -14.50
CA GLU A 560 7.30 -5.64 -13.16
C GLU A 560 6.36 -4.46 -12.95
N LEU A 561 5.27 -4.63 -12.18
CA LEU A 561 4.33 -3.53 -11.99
C LEU A 561 4.92 -2.45 -11.07
N MET A 562 5.49 -2.89 -9.94
CA MET A 562 6.12 -2.03 -8.95
C MET A 562 7.46 -2.62 -8.53
N PRO A 563 8.50 -1.79 -8.39
CA PRO A 563 9.76 -2.25 -7.84
C PRO A 563 9.58 -2.71 -6.39
N PRO A 564 10.45 -3.61 -5.90
CA PRO A 564 10.41 -4.03 -4.51
C PRO A 564 10.63 -2.82 -3.58
N LEU A 565 9.77 -2.68 -2.57
CA LEU A 565 9.92 -1.70 -1.51
C LEU A 565 10.38 -2.44 -0.25
N TYR A 566 11.58 -2.12 0.24
CA TYR A 566 12.00 -2.58 1.56
C TYR A 566 11.33 -1.74 2.64
N GLU A 567 10.72 -2.39 3.63
CA GLU A 567 9.93 -1.76 4.70
C GLU A 567 10.62 -1.81 6.08
N GLY A 568 11.86 -2.28 6.16
CA GLY A 568 12.56 -2.53 7.44
C GLY A 568 12.21 -3.89 8.04
N ASP A 569 10.92 -4.18 8.16
CA ASP A 569 10.39 -5.44 8.69
C ASP A 569 10.05 -6.46 7.60
N LEU A 570 9.90 -7.72 8.01
CA LEU A 570 9.51 -8.84 7.15
C LEU A 570 8.21 -9.46 7.67
N MET A 571 7.44 -10.08 6.76
CA MET A 571 6.27 -10.88 7.11
C MET A 571 6.41 -12.29 6.53
N TYR A 572 6.17 -13.29 7.36
CA TYR A 572 6.14 -14.70 6.96
C TYR A 572 4.69 -15.18 6.88
N MET A 573 4.26 -15.58 5.68
CA MET A 573 2.87 -15.93 5.38
C MET A 573 2.73 -17.31 4.74
N PRO A 574 3.11 -18.38 5.42
CA PRO A 574 3.00 -19.69 4.82
C PRO A 574 1.54 -20.17 4.79
N THR A 575 1.27 -21.11 3.89
CA THR A 575 -0.04 -21.79 3.82
C THR A 575 0.11 -23.29 3.90
N THR A 576 -0.82 -23.94 4.59
CA THR A 576 -0.94 -25.40 4.67
C THR A 576 -2.26 -25.90 4.08
N LEU A 577 -2.44 -27.22 4.04
CA LEU A 577 -3.65 -27.86 3.53
C LEU A 577 -4.86 -27.62 4.47
N PRO A 578 -6.09 -27.49 3.93
CA PRO A 578 -7.28 -27.36 4.77
C PRO A 578 -7.58 -28.58 5.63
N GLY A 579 -8.36 -28.34 6.70
CA GLY A 579 -8.71 -29.37 7.67
C GLY A 579 -7.77 -29.47 8.88
N ILE A 580 -6.80 -28.57 9.01
CA ILE A 580 -5.94 -28.47 10.21
C ILE A 580 -6.75 -28.05 11.45
N SER A 581 -6.42 -28.63 12.61
CA SER A 581 -7.02 -28.25 13.88
C SER A 581 -6.36 -26.99 14.46
N VAL A 582 -7.06 -26.24 15.30
CA VAL A 582 -6.49 -25.04 15.97
C VAL A 582 -5.26 -25.40 16.80
N GLU A 583 -5.26 -26.56 17.44
CA GLU A 583 -4.15 -27.04 18.27
C GLU A 583 -2.91 -27.31 17.43
N GLU A 584 -3.06 -28.06 16.35
CA GLU A 584 -1.96 -28.35 15.42
C GLU A 584 -1.45 -27.06 14.74
N ALA A 585 -2.36 -26.17 14.36
CA ALA A 585 -2.01 -24.88 13.79
C ALA A 585 -1.23 -24.00 14.77
N SER A 586 -1.57 -24.04 16.06
CA SER A 586 -0.81 -23.37 17.14
C SER A 586 0.59 -23.97 17.30
N GLN A 587 0.71 -25.29 17.25
CA GLN A 587 2.01 -25.97 17.32
C GLN A 587 2.89 -25.64 16.12
N LEU A 588 2.33 -25.63 14.90
CA LEU A 588 3.05 -25.20 13.70
C LEU A 588 3.51 -23.75 13.80
N LEU A 589 2.64 -22.85 14.27
CA LEU A 589 2.99 -21.45 14.51
C LEU A 589 4.18 -21.33 15.46
N GLN A 590 4.11 -21.98 16.61
CA GLN A 590 5.18 -21.94 17.60
C GLN A 590 6.49 -22.53 17.05
N GLN A 591 6.44 -23.64 16.33
CA GLN A 591 7.61 -24.26 15.70
C GLN A 591 8.26 -23.30 14.69
N THR A 592 7.47 -22.69 13.80
CA THR A 592 8.00 -21.75 12.83
C THR A 592 8.57 -20.51 13.50
N ASP A 593 7.90 -19.98 14.53
CA ASP A 593 8.36 -18.80 15.25
C ASP A 593 9.65 -19.05 16.01
N GLN A 594 9.81 -20.23 16.62
CA GLN A 594 11.07 -20.65 17.24
C GLN A 594 12.21 -20.72 16.22
N LEU A 595 11.97 -21.25 15.03
CA LEU A 595 12.99 -21.34 13.98
C LEU A 595 13.37 -19.94 13.48
N ILE A 596 12.39 -19.07 13.26
CA ILE A 596 12.65 -17.69 12.82
C ILE A 596 13.43 -16.91 13.88
N ALA A 597 13.04 -17.04 15.16
CA ALA A 597 13.65 -16.30 16.27
C ALA A 597 15.11 -16.69 16.55
N GLN A 598 15.56 -17.86 16.07
CA GLN A 598 16.96 -18.29 16.19
C GLN A 598 17.90 -17.59 15.20
N HIS A 599 17.36 -16.93 14.18
CA HIS A 599 18.17 -16.25 13.19
C HIS A 599 18.81 -14.97 13.77
N PRO A 600 20.13 -14.75 13.67
CA PRO A 600 20.81 -13.66 14.36
C PRO A 600 20.33 -12.25 14.00
N GLN A 601 19.84 -12.05 12.79
CA GLN A 601 19.32 -10.76 12.33
C GLN A 601 17.85 -10.52 12.73
N VAL A 602 17.17 -11.47 13.35
CA VAL A 602 15.78 -11.33 13.80
C VAL A 602 15.77 -10.84 15.25
N ALA A 603 15.12 -9.70 15.50
CA ALA A 603 14.99 -9.12 16.83
C ALA A 603 13.76 -9.65 17.57
N ARG A 604 12.63 -9.77 16.87
CA ARG A 604 11.36 -10.29 17.42
C ARG A 604 10.55 -11.01 16.34
N VAL A 605 9.75 -11.97 16.80
CA VAL A 605 8.81 -12.73 15.98
C VAL A 605 7.46 -12.70 16.66
N PHE A 606 6.45 -12.17 15.98
CA PHE A 606 5.08 -12.16 16.47
C PHE A 606 4.20 -12.91 15.48
N GLY A 607 4.00 -14.18 15.77
CA GLY A 607 3.18 -15.07 14.97
C GLY A 607 1.70 -14.93 15.28
N LYS A 608 0.89 -15.01 14.22
CA LYS A 608 -0.54 -15.21 14.31
C LYS A 608 -0.94 -16.36 13.38
N VAL A 609 -1.80 -17.25 13.84
CA VAL A 609 -2.49 -18.22 12.97
C VAL A 609 -3.99 -17.99 13.04
N GLY A 610 -4.67 -18.06 11.90
CA GLY A 610 -6.05 -17.63 11.80
C GLY A 610 -6.18 -16.10 11.92
N ARG A 611 -7.30 -15.64 12.46
CA ARG A 611 -7.71 -14.22 12.41
C ARG A 611 -7.76 -13.53 13.77
N ALA A 612 -7.46 -12.24 13.75
CA ALA A 612 -7.77 -11.31 14.83
C ALA A 612 -9.27 -11.00 14.89
N ASP A 613 -9.73 -10.49 16.03
CA ASP A 613 -11.13 -10.11 16.24
C ASP A 613 -11.43 -8.73 15.62
N THR A 614 -11.41 -8.69 14.29
CA THR A 614 -11.73 -7.53 13.45
C THR A 614 -12.30 -7.99 12.11
N ALA A 615 -13.04 -7.11 11.43
CA ALA A 615 -13.47 -7.34 10.05
C ALA A 615 -12.33 -7.21 9.03
N THR A 616 -11.20 -6.60 9.42
CA THR A 616 -10.03 -6.38 8.53
C THR A 616 -9.13 -7.59 8.35
N ASP A 617 -9.46 -8.72 8.99
CA ASP A 617 -8.65 -9.95 8.99
C ASP A 617 -9.50 -11.20 8.68
N PRO A 618 -9.59 -11.61 7.40
CA PRO A 618 -10.29 -12.82 7.00
C PRO A 618 -9.40 -14.07 7.01
N ALA A 619 -8.28 -14.09 7.76
CA ALA A 619 -7.34 -15.20 7.71
C ALA A 619 -7.94 -16.53 8.22
N PRO A 620 -7.91 -17.62 7.41
CA PRO A 620 -8.28 -18.96 7.88
C PRO A 620 -7.19 -19.56 8.78
N LEU A 621 -7.52 -20.63 9.50
CA LEU A 621 -6.56 -21.38 10.35
C LEU A 621 -5.44 -22.08 9.55
N THR A 622 -5.59 -22.18 8.23
CA THR A 622 -4.57 -22.74 7.33
C THR A 622 -3.50 -21.73 6.94
N MET A 623 -3.64 -20.49 7.37
CA MET A 623 -2.73 -19.40 7.07
C MET A 623 -2.13 -18.86 8.36
N ILE A 624 -0.80 -18.81 8.38
CA ILE A 624 -0.02 -18.15 9.41
C ILE A 624 0.38 -16.78 8.85
N GLU A 625 0.38 -15.77 9.70
CA GLU A 625 0.85 -14.43 9.45
C GLU A 625 1.77 -14.02 10.58
N THR A 626 3.07 -14.03 10.33
CA THR A 626 4.08 -13.74 11.34
C THR A 626 4.78 -12.45 11.00
N SER A 627 4.67 -11.45 11.87
CA SER A 627 5.41 -10.20 11.76
C SER A 627 6.81 -10.40 12.37
N ILE A 628 7.83 -10.09 11.57
CA ILE A 628 9.24 -10.32 11.92
C ILE A 628 9.92 -8.96 11.95
N THR A 629 10.31 -8.53 13.15
CA THR A 629 11.12 -7.33 13.33
C THR A 629 12.58 -7.70 13.20
N LEU A 630 13.28 -7.04 12.27
CA LEU A 630 14.71 -7.26 12.06
C LEU A 630 15.55 -6.36 12.98
N THR A 631 16.77 -6.81 13.27
CA THR A 631 17.79 -5.95 13.87
C THR A 631 18.17 -4.82 12.91
N PRO A 632 18.63 -3.66 13.41
CA PRO A 632 19.03 -2.54 12.56
C PRO A 632 20.07 -2.98 11.51
N GLU A 633 19.91 -2.53 10.26
CA GLU A 633 20.78 -2.90 9.13
C GLU A 633 22.27 -2.65 9.40
N SER A 634 22.60 -1.63 10.18
CA SER A 634 23.98 -1.31 10.61
C SER A 634 24.66 -2.41 11.44
N SER A 635 23.88 -3.35 12.00
CA SER A 635 24.39 -4.49 12.75
C SER A 635 24.60 -5.74 11.90
N TRP A 636 24.23 -5.71 10.61
CA TRP A 636 24.35 -6.85 9.72
C TRP A 636 25.80 -7.04 9.25
N PRO A 637 26.21 -8.28 8.93
CA PRO A 637 27.50 -8.52 8.28
C PRO A 637 27.67 -7.71 6.98
N GLU A 638 28.89 -7.26 6.70
CA GLU A 638 29.19 -6.45 5.52
C GLU A 638 28.79 -7.17 4.22
N GLY A 639 28.05 -6.47 3.35
CA GLY A 639 27.54 -7.01 2.09
C GLY A 639 26.29 -7.91 2.21
N LYS A 640 25.79 -8.18 3.42
CA LYS A 640 24.57 -8.96 3.62
C LYS A 640 23.33 -8.13 3.28
N THR A 641 22.46 -8.69 2.45
CA THR A 641 21.22 -8.03 2.00
C THR A 641 19.98 -8.67 2.63
N ILE A 642 18.84 -7.98 2.51
CA ILE A 642 17.54 -8.54 2.90
C ILE A 642 17.19 -9.81 2.11
N ASN A 643 17.61 -9.90 0.84
CA ASN A 643 17.37 -11.09 0.02
C ASN A 643 18.16 -12.29 0.55
N ASP A 644 19.39 -12.06 1.04
CA ASP A 644 20.18 -13.12 1.68
C ASP A 644 19.50 -13.61 2.96
N ILE A 645 19.00 -12.70 3.80
CA ILE A 645 18.24 -13.05 5.02
C ILE A 645 17.00 -13.86 4.66
N LYS A 646 16.21 -13.44 3.65
CA LYS A 646 15.05 -14.19 3.16
C LYS A 646 15.45 -15.59 2.70
N SER A 647 16.51 -15.73 1.91
CA SER A 647 16.98 -17.03 1.42
C SER A 647 17.57 -17.92 2.53
N GLU A 648 18.17 -17.34 3.57
CA GLU A 648 18.63 -18.07 4.76
C GLU A 648 17.46 -18.56 5.61
N LEU A 649 16.50 -17.66 5.91
CA LEU A 649 15.27 -18.00 6.62
C LEU A 649 14.47 -19.07 5.87
N ASP A 650 14.33 -18.94 4.55
CA ASP A 650 13.62 -19.93 3.74
C ASP A 650 14.29 -21.30 3.82
N ARG A 651 15.62 -21.38 3.74
CA ARG A 651 16.35 -22.64 3.90
C ARG A 651 16.23 -23.22 5.31
N TYR A 652 16.15 -22.37 6.34
CA TYR A 652 16.12 -22.80 7.73
C TYR A 652 14.73 -23.24 8.21
N VAL A 653 13.69 -22.50 7.82
CA VAL A 653 12.32 -22.68 8.28
C VAL A 653 11.60 -23.62 7.31
N GLN A 654 11.98 -24.91 7.34
CA GLN A 654 11.41 -25.95 6.49
C GLN A 654 10.58 -26.91 7.34
N VAL A 655 9.24 -26.76 7.25
CA VAL A 655 8.29 -27.61 7.97
C VAL A 655 7.45 -28.41 6.97
N PRO A 656 7.37 -29.75 7.10
CA PRO A 656 6.59 -30.58 6.17
C PRO A 656 5.12 -30.14 6.07
N GLY A 657 4.60 -30.05 4.84
CA GLY A 657 3.20 -29.67 4.59
C GLY A 657 2.92 -28.16 4.70
N LEU A 658 3.96 -27.34 4.83
CA LEU A 658 3.88 -25.89 4.88
C LEU A 658 4.62 -25.29 3.68
N THR A 659 3.95 -24.42 2.91
CA THR A 659 4.57 -23.70 1.80
C THR A 659 4.93 -22.29 2.26
N ASN A 660 6.22 -21.98 2.33
CA ASN A 660 6.72 -20.70 2.78
C ASN A 660 6.41 -19.55 1.81
N ALA A 661 6.21 -18.35 2.37
CA ALA A 661 6.18 -17.10 1.62
C ALA A 661 6.75 -15.97 2.49
N TRP A 662 7.74 -15.24 1.97
CA TRP A 662 8.45 -14.16 2.66
C TRP A 662 8.19 -12.82 1.99
N VAL A 663 7.33 -12.01 2.60
CA VAL A 663 6.74 -10.83 1.98
C VAL A 663 6.89 -9.60 2.88
N MET A 664 6.51 -8.42 2.39
CA MET A 664 6.59 -7.19 3.17
C MET A 664 5.19 -6.83 3.71
N PRO A 665 5.06 -6.39 4.98
CA PRO A 665 3.76 -6.18 5.61
C PRO A 665 2.80 -5.26 4.85
N ILE A 666 3.24 -4.06 4.48
CA ILE A 666 2.39 -3.05 3.85
C ILE A 666 2.07 -3.46 2.41
N ARG A 667 3.08 -3.87 1.63
CA ARG A 667 2.90 -4.34 0.26
C ARG A 667 1.87 -5.47 0.18
N THR A 668 2.01 -6.50 1.02
CA THR A 668 1.11 -7.66 0.97
C THR A 668 -0.30 -7.30 1.36
N ARG A 669 -0.49 -6.43 2.35
CA ARG A 669 -1.83 -5.94 2.68
C ARG A 669 -2.45 -5.20 1.49
N ILE A 670 -1.69 -4.36 0.78
CA ILE A 670 -2.20 -3.67 -0.41
C ILE A 670 -2.57 -4.67 -1.52
N GLU A 671 -1.72 -5.65 -1.82
CA GLU A 671 -1.95 -6.65 -2.87
C GLU A 671 -3.21 -7.50 -2.60
N MET A 672 -3.37 -7.95 -1.35
CA MET A 672 -4.54 -8.72 -0.90
C MET A 672 -5.84 -7.92 -1.00
N LEU A 673 -5.79 -6.60 -0.81
CA LEU A 673 -6.96 -5.74 -0.95
C LEU A 673 -7.31 -5.48 -2.42
N ALA A 674 -6.30 -5.11 -3.22
CA ALA A 674 -6.50 -4.69 -4.60
C ALA A 674 -7.04 -5.84 -5.46
N THR A 675 -6.35 -6.99 -5.43
CA THR A 675 -6.67 -8.11 -6.33
C THR A 675 -7.37 -9.26 -5.62
N GLY A 676 -7.33 -9.31 -4.28
CA GLY A 676 -7.73 -10.47 -3.51
C GLY A 676 -6.66 -11.55 -3.45
N VAL A 677 -5.76 -11.59 -4.44
CA VAL A 677 -4.79 -12.65 -4.69
C VAL A 677 -3.45 -12.31 -4.02
N LYS A 678 -2.75 -13.34 -3.54
CA LYS A 678 -1.43 -13.23 -2.89
C LYS A 678 -0.22 -13.36 -3.83
N THR A 679 -0.42 -13.79 -5.07
CA THR A 679 0.62 -14.01 -6.10
C THR A 679 0.49 -12.98 -7.22
N PRO A 680 1.58 -12.70 -7.97
CA PRO A 680 1.55 -11.75 -9.08
C PRO A 680 0.52 -12.11 -10.16
N LEU A 681 0.35 -13.41 -10.41
CA LEU A 681 -0.63 -13.98 -11.34
C LEU A 681 -1.56 -14.95 -10.63
N ALA A 682 -2.82 -14.96 -11.05
CA ALA A 682 -3.74 -16.05 -10.76
C ALA A 682 -4.76 -16.26 -11.87
N ILE A 683 -5.34 -17.46 -11.88
CA ILE A 683 -6.51 -17.78 -12.69
C ILE A 683 -7.70 -17.91 -11.76
N LYS A 684 -8.78 -17.19 -12.07
CA LYS A 684 -10.06 -17.29 -11.39
C LYS A 684 -11.00 -18.15 -12.21
N VAL A 685 -11.51 -19.23 -11.63
CA VAL A 685 -12.56 -20.07 -12.21
C VAL A 685 -13.86 -19.79 -11.48
N SER A 686 -14.93 -19.41 -12.19
CA SER A 686 -16.23 -19.13 -11.59
C SER A 686 -17.30 -20.10 -12.08
N GLY A 687 -18.25 -20.45 -11.21
CA GLY A 687 -19.23 -21.50 -11.44
C GLY A 687 -20.27 -21.60 -10.32
N SER A 688 -21.16 -22.60 -10.41
CA SER A 688 -22.25 -22.80 -9.44
C SER A 688 -21.97 -23.90 -8.41
N GLU A 689 -21.14 -24.89 -8.73
CA GLU A 689 -20.92 -26.05 -7.85
C GLU A 689 -19.45 -26.12 -7.37
N PRO A 690 -19.21 -26.19 -6.03
CA PRO A 690 -17.87 -26.26 -5.47
C PRO A 690 -17.04 -27.46 -5.95
N GLU A 691 -17.67 -28.62 -6.19
CA GLU A 691 -17.01 -29.85 -6.64
C GLU A 691 -16.44 -29.73 -8.05
N GLN A 692 -17.26 -29.22 -8.97
CA GLN A 692 -16.86 -28.98 -10.35
C GLN A 692 -15.80 -27.87 -10.41
N LEU A 693 -15.94 -26.80 -9.62
CA LEU A 693 -14.94 -25.74 -9.49
C LEU A 693 -13.57 -26.29 -9.06
N GLN A 694 -13.54 -27.15 -8.04
CA GLN A 694 -12.29 -27.79 -7.63
C GLN A 694 -11.71 -28.61 -8.78
N THR A 695 -12.49 -29.50 -9.38
CA THR A 695 -12.03 -30.39 -10.47
C THR A 695 -11.39 -29.59 -11.61
N MET A 696 -12.03 -28.50 -12.04
CA MET A 696 -11.50 -27.62 -13.08
C MET A 696 -10.23 -26.89 -12.64
N ALA A 697 -10.20 -26.37 -11.41
CA ALA A 697 -9.02 -25.72 -10.87
C ALA A 697 -7.81 -26.68 -10.80
N MET A 698 -8.02 -27.96 -10.45
CA MET A 698 -6.95 -28.97 -10.45
C MET A 698 -6.47 -29.33 -11.86
N GLN A 699 -7.38 -29.39 -12.84
CA GLN A 699 -7.03 -29.62 -14.24
C GLN A 699 -6.18 -28.47 -14.78
N ILE A 700 -6.59 -27.23 -14.52
CA ILE A 700 -5.82 -26.03 -14.86
C ILE A 700 -4.47 -26.03 -14.14
N GLU A 701 -4.43 -26.31 -12.84
CA GLU A 701 -3.18 -26.41 -12.07
C GLU A 701 -2.20 -27.41 -12.71
N LYS A 702 -2.68 -28.59 -13.11
CA LYS A 702 -1.84 -29.63 -13.74
C LYS A 702 -1.27 -29.16 -15.08
N GLN A 703 -2.06 -28.46 -15.89
CA GLN A 703 -1.59 -27.91 -17.16
C GLN A 703 -0.57 -26.78 -16.95
N VAL A 704 -0.86 -25.86 -16.03
CA VAL A 704 0.04 -24.75 -15.69
C VAL A 704 1.36 -25.29 -15.14
N LYS A 705 1.34 -26.30 -14.25
CA LYS A 705 2.56 -26.97 -13.75
C LYS A 705 3.38 -27.67 -14.82
N ALA A 706 2.79 -28.07 -15.94
CA ALA A 706 3.49 -28.76 -17.02
C ALA A 706 4.33 -27.81 -17.88
N SER A 707 4.05 -26.50 -17.87
CA SER A 707 4.87 -25.52 -18.57
C SER A 707 6.19 -25.28 -17.82
N SER A 708 7.29 -25.24 -18.57
CA SER A 708 8.61 -24.85 -18.06
C SER A 708 8.67 -23.40 -17.60
N ALA A 709 7.67 -22.59 -17.95
CA ALA A 709 7.54 -21.19 -17.57
C ALA A 709 6.98 -20.99 -16.15
N THR A 710 6.57 -22.06 -15.45
CA THR A 710 5.97 -22.02 -14.11
C THR A 710 6.98 -22.41 -13.03
N ALA A 711 7.24 -21.54 -12.04
CA ALA A 711 7.97 -21.92 -10.83
C ALA A 711 7.08 -22.69 -9.86
N SER A 712 5.88 -22.15 -9.60
CA SER A 712 4.87 -22.82 -8.77
C SER A 712 3.47 -22.45 -9.23
N ALA A 713 2.54 -23.41 -9.12
CA ALA A 713 1.12 -23.16 -9.30
C ALA A 713 0.36 -23.99 -8.26
N ILE A 714 -0.61 -23.38 -7.57
CA ILE A 714 -1.37 -24.06 -6.52
C ILE A 714 -2.84 -23.62 -6.65
N ALA A 715 -3.71 -24.58 -6.97
CA ALA A 715 -5.14 -24.37 -6.93
C ALA A 715 -5.67 -24.47 -5.49
N GLU A 716 -6.62 -23.60 -5.17
CA GLU A 716 -7.39 -23.74 -3.94
C GLU A 716 -8.26 -25.01 -3.98
N ARG A 717 -8.25 -25.74 -2.87
CA ARG A 717 -9.03 -26.97 -2.71
C ARG A 717 -10.36 -26.63 -2.05
N ALA A 718 -11.33 -26.22 -2.85
CA ALA A 718 -12.64 -25.78 -2.38
C ALA A 718 -13.36 -26.84 -1.51
N GLN A 719 -13.14 -28.15 -1.72
CA GLN A 719 -13.82 -29.32 -1.10
C GLN A 719 -12.96 -30.07 -0.05
N SER A 720 -11.98 -29.43 0.59
CA SER A 720 -11.03 -30.12 1.50
C SER A 720 -11.35 -30.00 3.00
N GLY A 721 -12.55 -29.55 3.33
CA GLY A 721 -13.07 -29.54 4.69
C GLY A 721 -13.52 -30.93 5.15
N ARG A 722 -13.34 -31.23 6.44
CA ARG A 722 -13.75 -32.50 7.06
C ARG A 722 -15.02 -32.30 7.86
N TYR A 723 -16.03 -33.10 7.61
CA TYR A 723 -17.36 -32.98 8.21
C TYR A 723 -17.78 -34.24 8.97
N ILE A 724 -18.54 -34.04 10.04
CA ILE A 724 -19.37 -35.06 10.66
C ILE A 724 -20.82 -34.67 10.36
N GLU A 725 -21.44 -35.36 9.41
CA GLU A 725 -22.83 -35.13 9.04
C GLU A 725 -23.76 -35.97 9.92
N ILE A 726 -24.81 -35.33 10.43
CA ILE A 726 -25.85 -35.95 11.24
C ILE A 726 -27.17 -35.81 10.47
N ALA A 727 -27.50 -36.82 9.67
CA ALA A 727 -28.67 -36.82 8.81
C ALA A 727 -29.90 -37.38 9.56
N PRO A 728 -30.99 -36.61 9.74
CA PRO A 728 -32.16 -37.07 10.50
C PRO A 728 -32.86 -38.25 9.80
N LYS A 729 -33.22 -39.28 10.57
CA LYS A 729 -34.12 -40.36 10.15
C LYS A 729 -35.54 -39.98 10.54
N LEU A 730 -36.22 -39.18 9.70
CA LEU A 730 -37.51 -38.58 10.04
C LEU A 730 -38.57 -39.62 10.46
N ASP A 731 -38.63 -40.78 9.80
CA ASP A 731 -39.57 -41.85 10.14
C ASP A 731 -39.33 -42.45 11.53
N GLU A 732 -38.06 -42.66 11.90
CA GLU A 732 -37.71 -43.19 13.22
C GLU A 732 -37.86 -42.12 14.30
N ALA A 733 -37.43 -40.88 14.04
CA ALA A 733 -37.63 -39.74 14.93
C ALA A 733 -39.13 -39.54 15.26
N ALA A 734 -40.01 -39.65 14.26
CA ALA A 734 -41.46 -39.58 14.44
C ALA A 734 -42.01 -40.69 15.35
N ARG A 735 -41.48 -41.92 15.27
CA ARG A 735 -41.89 -43.03 16.18
C ARG A 735 -41.53 -42.77 17.65
N TYR A 736 -40.47 -42.00 17.86
CA TYR A 736 -40.04 -41.59 19.20
C TYR A 736 -40.62 -40.25 19.66
N GLY A 737 -41.40 -39.57 18.80
CA GLY A 737 -41.95 -38.25 19.10
C GLY A 737 -40.91 -37.14 19.15
N VAL A 738 -39.74 -37.35 18.53
CA VAL A 738 -38.65 -36.38 18.47
C VAL A 738 -38.82 -35.50 17.25
N SER A 739 -38.88 -34.19 17.44
CA SER A 739 -38.95 -33.24 16.33
C SER A 739 -37.56 -32.99 15.72
N GLN A 740 -37.52 -32.53 14.47
CA GLN A 740 -36.26 -32.09 13.85
C GLN A 740 -35.62 -30.92 14.63
N ALA A 741 -36.43 -30.01 15.17
CA ALA A 741 -35.96 -28.89 15.97
C ALA A 741 -35.30 -29.37 17.28
N GLU A 742 -35.90 -30.35 17.97
CA GLU A 742 -35.33 -30.97 19.16
C GLU A 742 -33.97 -31.62 18.85
N LEU A 743 -33.88 -32.39 17.75
CA LEU A 743 -32.62 -32.97 17.29
C LEU A 743 -31.55 -31.90 17.00
N GLN A 744 -31.91 -30.82 16.31
CA GLN A 744 -30.98 -29.74 16.00
C GLN A 744 -30.52 -28.99 17.27
N GLN A 745 -31.40 -28.74 18.23
CA GLN A 745 -31.04 -28.15 19.53
C GLN A 745 -30.07 -29.06 20.31
N LEU A 746 -30.31 -30.37 20.29
CA LEU A 746 -29.42 -31.36 20.89
C LEU A 746 -28.03 -31.32 20.24
N ILE A 747 -27.94 -31.30 18.91
CA ILE A 747 -26.65 -31.18 18.21
C ILE A 747 -25.95 -29.88 18.61
N THR A 748 -26.69 -28.77 18.61
CA THR A 748 -26.15 -27.43 18.80
C THR A 748 -25.63 -27.19 20.22
N HIS A 749 -26.38 -27.62 21.24
CA HIS A 749 -25.98 -27.47 22.64
C HIS A 749 -25.15 -28.66 23.12
N ALA A 750 -25.61 -29.91 22.99
CA ALA A 750 -24.89 -31.06 23.54
C ALA A 750 -23.53 -31.27 22.87
N VAL A 751 -23.46 -31.19 21.53
CA VAL A 751 -22.22 -31.42 20.77
C VAL A 751 -21.50 -30.10 20.50
N GLY A 752 -22.18 -29.09 19.97
CA GLY A 752 -21.59 -27.81 19.55
C GLY A 752 -21.11 -26.95 20.72
N GLY A 753 -21.88 -26.87 21.80
CA GLY A 753 -21.61 -25.97 22.92
C GLY A 753 -21.92 -24.52 22.60
N GLN A 754 -23.00 -24.27 21.85
CA GLN A 754 -23.42 -22.90 21.52
C GLN A 754 -23.73 -22.10 22.79
N GLN A 755 -23.43 -20.80 22.74
CA GLN A 755 -23.77 -19.83 23.78
C GLN A 755 -25.29 -19.77 23.98
N VAL A 756 -25.74 -19.88 25.23
CA VAL A 756 -27.16 -19.81 25.62
C VAL A 756 -27.54 -18.47 26.25
N ALA A 757 -26.59 -17.81 26.91
CA ALA A 757 -26.78 -16.54 27.60
C ALA A 757 -25.41 -15.83 27.79
N THR A 758 -25.42 -14.64 28.40
CA THR A 758 -24.21 -13.87 28.72
C THR A 758 -24.26 -13.42 30.17
N SER A 759 -23.22 -13.74 30.95
CA SER A 759 -23.06 -13.23 32.32
C SER A 759 -22.66 -11.75 32.29
N ILE A 760 -23.31 -10.95 33.14
CA ILE A 760 -23.14 -9.49 33.24
C ILE A 760 -22.46 -9.15 34.57
N GLN A 761 -21.21 -8.68 34.49
CA GLN A 761 -20.38 -8.35 35.67
C GLN A 761 -19.79 -6.95 35.50
N GLY A 762 -20.53 -5.93 35.95
CA GLY A 762 -20.20 -4.54 35.67
C GLY A 762 -20.18 -4.28 34.17
N GLU A 763 -19.03 -3.86 33.66
CA GLU A 763 -18.78 -3.64 32.23
C GLU A 763 -18.48 -4.92 31.47
N GLN A 764 -18.03 -5.96 32.17
CA GLN A 764 -17.55 -7.21 31.56
C GLN A 764 -18.72 -8.10 31.17
N ARG A 765 -18.54 -8.81 30.06
CA ARG A 765 -19.52 -9.74 29.49
C ARG A 765 -18.83 -11.07 29.22
N PHE A 766 -19.33 -12.15 29.81
CA PHE A 766 -18.77 -13.50 29.64
C PHE A 766 -19.81 -14.43 29.03
N PRO A 767 -19.49 -15.18 27.96
CA PRO A 767 -20.41 -16.15 27.40
C PRO A 767 -20.77 -17.25 28.40
N ILE A 768 -22.00 -17.75 28.33
CA ILE A 768 -22.46 -18.94 29.04
C ILE A 768 -22.82 -19.97 27.98
N ASN A 769 -22.20 -21.14 28.01
CA ASN A 769 -22.54 -22.23 27.11
C ASN A 769 -22.93 -23.51 27.86
N VAL A 770 -23.73 -24.33 27.19
CA VAL A 770 -24.19 -25.63 27.70
C VAL A 770 -23.66 -26.69 26.76
N ARG A 771 -23.03 -27.75 27.29
CA ARG A 771 -22.42 -28.81 26.47
C ARG A 771 -22.30 -30.14 27.22
N TYR A 772 -22.24 -31.26 26.50
CA TYR A 772 -21.90 -32.54 27.11
C TYR A 772 -20.38 -32.72 27.32
N PRO A 773 -19.97 -33.62 28.24
CA PRO A 773 -18.58 -33.99 28.46
C PRO A 773 -17.85 -34.36 27.17
N ARG A 774 -16.58 -33.95 27.05
CA ARG A 774 -15.77 -34.19 25.84
C ARG A 774 -15.66 -35.67 25.48
N ALA A 775 -15.54 -36.55 26.47
CA ALA A 775 -15.39 -38.00 26.30
C ALA A 775 -16.59 -38.69 25.62
N LEU A 776 -17.73 -38.01 25.50
CA LEU A 776 -18.92 -38.54 24.82
C LEU A 776 -19.01 -38.10 23.35
N ARG A 777 -18.12 -37.20 22.90
CA ARG A 777 -18.23 -36.51 21.60
C ARG A 777 -16.86 -36.19 20.97
N ASP A 778 -15.83 -36.91 21.38
CA ASP A 778 -14.47 -36.79 20.85
C ASP A 778 -14.23 -37.68 19.62
N HIS A 779 -15.11 -38.67 19.38
CA HIS A 779 -15.06 -39.56 18.23
C HIS A 779 -16.45 -39.77 17.60
N VAL A 780 -16.48 -40.06 16.29
CA VAL A 780 -17.73 -40.31 15.54
C VAL A 780 -18.52 -41.49 16.11
N ASP A 781 -17.85 -42.54 16.58
CA ASP A 781 -18.49 -43.69 17.21
C ASP A 781 -19.17 -43.32 18.54
N LYS A 782 -18.56 -42.39 19.29
CA LYS A 782 -19.17 -41.87 20.52
C LYS A 782 -20.38 -41.00 20.24
N LEU A 783 -20.37 -40.27 19.12
CA LEU A 783 -21.56 -39.55 18.66
C LEU A 783 -22.68 -40.51 18.27
N ARG A 784 -22.39 -41.68 17.65
CA ARG A 784 -23.41 -42.71 17.35
C ARG A 784 -24.06 -43.26 18.61
N GLU A 785 -23.25 -43.51 19.63
CA GLU A 785 -23.69 -43.99 20.95
C GLU A 785 -24.16 -42.86 21.88
N LEU A 786 -24.24 -41.61 21.39
CA LEU A 786 -24.52 -40.45 22.23
C LEU A 786 -25.93 -40.57 22.79
N LYS A 787 -26.02 -40.67 24.11
CA LYS A 787 -27.28 -40.87 24.80
C LYS A 787 -28.02 -39.56 24.98
N ILE A 788 -29.32 -39.58 24.69
CA ILE A 788 -30.18 -38.41 24.64
C ILE A 788 -31.45 -38.73 25.43
N TYR A 789 -31.86 -37.78 26.28
CA TYR A 789 -33.18 -37.80 26.90
C TYR A 789 -34.10 -36.87 26.09
N SER A 790 -35.11 -37.46 25.45
CA SER A 790 -36.10 -36.71 24.67
C SER A 790 -37.14 -36.06 25.58
N GLU A 791 -37.75 -34.98 25.11
CA GLU A 791 -38.91 -34.33 25.75
C GLU A 791 -40.10 -35.29 25.93
N SER A 792 -40.19 -36.33 25.10
CA SER A 792 -41.16 -37.43 25.24
C SER A 792 -40.91 -38.36 26.43
N GLY A 793 -39.85 -38.12 27.22
CA GLY A 793 -39.45 -38.92 28.37
C GLY A 793 -38.72 -40.21 28.01
N ARG A 794 -38.29 -40.36 26.75
CA ARG A 794 -37.58 -41.54 26.25
C ARG A 794 -36.08 -41.36 26.29
N TRP A 795 -35.39 -42.47 26.53
CA TRP A 795 -33.93 -42.56 26.48
C TRP A 795 -33.51 -43.21 25.16
N LEU A 796 -32.85 -42.43 24.31
CA LEU A 796 -32.46 -42.82 22.95
C LEU A 796 -30.95 -42.71 22.79
N VAL A 797 -30.40 -43.39 21.79
CA VAL A 797 -29.09 -43.04 21.24
C VAL A 797 -29.27 -42.22 19.97
N LEU A 798 -28.32 -41.32 19.68
CA LEU A 798 -28.42 -40.46 18.50
C LEU A 798 -28.57 -41.26 17.19
N SER A 799 -27.98 -42.47 17.11
CA SER A 799 -28.13 -43.36 15.96
C SER A 799 -29.55 -43.90 15.73
N ASP A 800 -30.40 -43.89 16.76
CA ASP A 800 -31.81 -44.32 16.66
C ASP A 800 -32.60 -43.35 15.77
N ILE A 801 -32.24 -42.06 15.80
CA ILE A 801 -33.00 -40.97 15.16
C ILE A 801 -32.21 -40.21 14.08
N ALA A 802 -30.92 -40.49 13.94
CA ALA A 802 -30.07 -39.90 12.90
C ALA A 802 -29.03 -40.90 12.38
N ASP A 803 -28.54 -40.67 11.16
CA ASP A 803 -27.37 -41.35 10.60
C ASP A 803 -26.16 -40.42 10.68
N ILE A 804 -25.01 -40.95 11.12
CA ILE A 804 -23.83 -40.16 11.46
C ILE A 804 -22.63 -40.66 10.64
N ARG A 805 -22.19 -39.80 9.72
CA ARG A 805 -21.22 -40.13 8.67
C ARG A 805 -20.07 -39.13 8.67
N LEU A 806 -18.90 -39.60 8.25
CA LEU A 806 -17.78 -38.73 7.90
C LEU A 806 -17.88 -38.41 6.41
N THR A 807 -17.86 -37.13 6.09
CA THR A 807 -17.93 -36.63 4.71
C THR A 807 -16.86 -35.56 4.49
N GLU A 808 -16.55 -35.33 3.23
CA GLU A 808 -15.75 -34.18 2.80
C GLU A 808 -16.69 -33.10 2.25
N GLY A 809 -16.30 -31.85 2.43
CA GLY A 809 -17.11 -30.71 2.02
C GLY A 809 -16.28 -29.44 1.99
N PRO A 810 -16.88 -28.28 1.73
CA PRO A 810 -16.08 -27.07 1.57
C PRO A 810 -15.51 -26.54 2.88
N ALA A 811 -14.21 -26.22 2.94
CA ALA A 811 -13.62 -25.61 4.14
C ALA A 811 -13.94 -24.11 4.24
N VAL A 812 -13.90 -23.44 3.09
CA VAL A 812 -14.25 -22.04 2.87
C VAL A 812 -14.85 -21.96 1.47
N LEU A 813 -15.96 -21.23 1.32
CA LEU A 813 -16.48 -20.88 0.01
C LEU A 813 -16.13 -19.41 -0.27
N LYS A 814 -15.60 -19.16 -1.46
CA LYS A 814 -15.33 -17.81 -1.94
C LYS A 814 -16.27 -17.50 -3.07
N SER A 815 -16.80 -16.28 -3.08
CA SER A 815 -17.61 -15.76 -4.17
C SER A 815 -17.12 -14.39 -4.61
N GLU A 816 -17.30 -14.09 -5.89
CA GLU A 816 -17.08 -12.76 -6.44
C GLU A 816 -18.28 -12.43 -7.33
N ASP A 817 -18.86 -11.26 -7.11
CA ASP A 817 -20.07 -10.77 -7.77
C ASP A 817 -21.23 -11.77 -7.68
N ALA A 818 -21.43 -12.31 -6.48
CA ALA A 818 -22.43 -13.32 -6.12
C ALA A 818 -22.31 -14.65 -6.90
N ARG A 819 -21.13 -14.97 -7.43
CA ARG A 819 -20.81 -16.26 -8.05
C ARG A 819 -19.67 -16.95 -7.31
N LEU A 820 -19.80 -18.25 -7.06
CA LEU A 820 -18.70 -19.00 -6.46
C LEU A 820 -17.48 -18.98 -7.37
N SER A 821 -16.30 -18.86 -6.77
CA SER A 821 -15.03 -18.86 -7.48
C SER A 821 -13.97 -19.66 -6.75
N SER A 822 -13.08 -20.29 -7.53
CA SER A 822 -11.87 -20.95 -7.05
C SER A 822 -10.66 -20.36 -7.77
N TRP A 823 -9.59 -20.09 -7.02
CA TRP A 823 -8.41 -19.41 -7.55
C TRP A 823 -7.23 -20.37 -7.66
N ILE A 824 -6.42 -20.15 -8.70
CA ILE A 824 -5.15 -20.83 -8.91
C ILE A 824 -4.06 -19.79 -8.79
N PHE A 825 -3.29 -19.86 -7.70
CA PHE A 825 -2.15 -18.97 -7.45
C PHE A 825 -0.96 -19.42 -8.27
N ILE A 826 -0.31 -18.50 -8.97
CA ILE A 826 0.76 -18.81 -9.93
C ILE A 826 1.95 -17.90 -9.71
N GLU A 827 3.13 -18.51 -9.63
CA GLU A 827 4.43 -17.86 -9.64
C GLU A 827 5.18 -18.27 -10.92
N PRO A 828 5.48 -17.32 -11.84
CA PRO A 828 6.30 -17.57 -13.01
C PRO A 828 7.73 -18.02 -12.64
N ALA A 829 8.38 -18.74 -13.56
CA ALA A 829 9.79 -19.08 -13.45
C ALA A 829 10.68 -17.82 -13.49
N ALA A 830 11.84 -17.88 -12.83
CA ALA A 830 12.79 -16.78 -12.82
C ALA A 830 13.18 -16.39 -14.26
N GLY A 831 13.00 -15.11 -14.60
CA GLY A 831 13.29 -14.57 -15.94
C GLY A 831 12.14 -14.68 -16.96
N VAL A 832 10.98 -15.24 -16.58
CA VAL A 832 9.77 -15.25 -17.41
C VAL A 832 8.87 -14.07 -17.02
N THR A 833 8.50 -13.25 -18.00
CA THR A 833 7.56 -12.15 -17.76
C THR A 833 6.12 -12.63 -17.67
N SER A 834 5.28 -11.91 -16.93
CA SER A 834 3.84 -12.22 -16.82
C SER A 834 3.14 -12.23 -18.19
N SER A 835 3.54 -11.35 -19.10
CA SER A 835 3.03 -11.29 -20.48
C SER A 835 3.41 -12.51 -21.30
N GLU A 836 4.67 -12.97 -21.23
CA GLU A 836 5.13 -14.17 -21.93
C GLU A 836 4.42 -15.41 -21.40
N PHE A 837 4.30 -15.51 -20.07
CA PHE A 837 3.61 -16.60 -19.39
C PHE A 837 2.15 -16.74 -19.86
N ILE A 838 1.43 -15.62 -19.93
CA ILE A 838 0.03 -15.60 -20.37
C ILE A 838 -0.09 -15.89 -21.86
N ALA A 839 0.79 -15.35 -22.69
CA ALA A 839 0.79 -15.61 -24.13
C ALA A 839 1.04 -17.09 -24.46
N GLU A 840 1.89 -17.77 -23.67
CA GLU A 840 2.16 -19.20 -23.82
C GLU A 840 0.97 -20.08 -23.41
N LEU A 841 0.34 -19.78 -22.27
CA LEU A 841 -0.68 -20.63 -21.67
C LEU A 841 -2.12 -20.33 -22.13
N THR A 842 -2.43 -19.10 -22.52
CA THR A 842 -3.80 -18.72 -22.93
C THR A 842 -4.37 -19.59 -24.05
N PRO A 843 -3.64 -19.90 -25.14
CA PRO A 843 -4.15 -20.79 -26.19
C PRO A 843 -4.43 -22.21 -25.69
N GLN A 844 -3.63 -22.71 -24.73
CA GLN A 844 -3.79 -24.04 -24.15
C GLN A 844 -5.03 -24.10 -23.24
N LEU A 845 -5.26 -23.05 -22.44
CA LEU A 845 -6.41 -22.94 -21.55
C LEU A 845 -7.71 -22.66 -22.30
N GLN A 846 -7.66 -21.98 -23.45
CA GLN A 846 -8.83 -21.79 -24.32
C GLN A 846 -9.30 -23.08 -24.99
N ALA A 847 -8.43 -24.09 -25.12
CA ALA A 847 -8.76 -25.40 -25.65
C ALA A 847 -9.41 -26.33 -24.59
N LEU A 848 -9.53 -25.89 -23.33
CA LEU A 848 -10.23 -26.64 -22.29
C LEU A 848 -11.74 -26.65 -22.55
N ASP A 849 -12.34 -27.83 -22.46
CA ASP A 849 -13.79 -27.99 -22.53
C ASP A 849 -14.41 -27.58 -21.18
N LEU A 850 -15.18 -26.49 -21.19
CA LEU A 850 -15.79 -25.92 -19.98
C LEU A 850 -17.28 -26.32 -19.92
N PRO A 851 -17.78 -26.84 -18.78
CA PRO A 851 -19.21 -27.10 -18.62
C PRO A 851 -20.04 -25.81 -18.71
N GLU A 852 -21.33 -25.95 -19.03
CA GLU A 852 -22.26 -24.82 -19.09
C GLU A 852 -22.32 -24.06 -17.75
N GLY A 853 -22.25 -22.72 -17.81
CA GLY A 853 -22.28 -21.86 -16.62
C GLY A 853 -20.92 -21.64 -15.95
N TYR A 854 -19.83 -22.23 -16.45
CA TYR A 854 -18.47 -22.04 -15.97
C TYR A 854 -17.67 -21.11 -16.86
N ASN A 855 -16.78 -20.32 -16.27
CA ASN A 855 -15.82 -19.52 -17.01
C ASN A 855 -14.50 -19.42 -16.23
N TRP A 856 -13.46 -18.95 -16.92
CA TRP A 856 -12.19 -18.61 -16.29
C TRP A 856 -11.69 -17.25 -16.77
N SER A 857 -10.89 -16.58 -15.95
CA SER A 857 -10.27 -15.30 -16.28
C SER A 857 -8.90 -15.17 -15.60
N TRP A 858 -8.00 -14.41 -16.21
CA TRP A 858 -6.76 -13.99 -15.57
C TRP A 858 -7.06 -12.88 -14.55
N THR A 859 -6.42 -12.94 -13.39
CA THR A 859 -6.49 -11.92 -12.35
C THR A 859 -5.11 -11.76 -11.68
N GLY A 860 -5.00 -10.84 -10.72
CA GLY A 860 -3.72 -10.42 -10.13
C GLY A 860 -3.19 -9.14 -10.77
N GLN A 861 -1.86 -8.95 -10.74
CA GLN A 861 -1.21 -7.73 -11.21
C GLN A 861 -1.36 -7.51 -12.72
N PHE A 862 -1.61 -8.58 -13.49
CA PHE A 862 -1.75 -8.52 -14.94
C PHE A 862 -2.89 -7.63 -15.43
N GLU A 863 -4.05 -7.67 -14.75
CA GLU A 863 -5.19 -6.81 -15.10
C GLU A 863 -4.80 -5.33 -14.95
N ALA A 864 -4.10 -5.04 -13.85
CA ALA A 864 -3.59 -3.72 -13.55
C ALA A 864 -2.52 -3.28 -14.58
N MET A 865 -1.65 -4.19 -15.02
CA MET A 865 -0.66 -3.93 -16.08
C MET A 865 -1.32 -3.62 -17.43
N GLN A 866 -2.34 -4.39 -17.84
CA GLN A 866 -3.06 -4.13 -19.09
C GLN A 866 -3.74 -2.76 -19.09
N GLN A 867 -4.33 -2.37 -17.95
CA GLN A 867 -4.96 -1.08 -17.81
C GLN A 867 -3.94 0.05 -17.99
N VAL A 868 -2.79 -0.03 -17.30
CA VAL A 868 -1.69 0.93 -17.43
C VAL A 868 -1.18 1.01 -18.87
N GLU A 869 -1.04 -0.12 -19.57
CA GLU A 869 -0.59 -0.13 -20.96
C GLU A 869 -1.58 0.63 -21.87
N ARG A 870 -2.89 0.34 -21.74
CA ARG A 870 -3.94 1.03 -22.50
C ARG A 870 -3.95 2.54 -22.22
N ASP A 871 -3.83 2.92 -20.95
CA ASP A 871 -3.79 4.32 -20.54
C ASP A 871 -2.57 5.02 -21.15
N LEU A 872 -1.38 4.44 -21.03
CA LEU A 872 -0.14 5.00 -21.61
C LEU A 872 -0.20 5.11 -23.14
N GLN A 873 -0.77 4.13 -23.84
CA GLN A 873 -0.94 4.17 -25.30
C GLN A 873 -1.80 5.36 -25.76
N LEU A 874 -2.78 5.78 -24.96
CA LEU A 874 -3.63 6.94 -25.25
C LEU A 874 -2.96 8.26 -24.83
N ILE A 875 -2.35 8.28 -23.64
CA ILE A 875 -1.88 9.49 -22.98
C ILE A 875 -0.56 10.01 -23.56
N ILE A 876 0.37 9.11 -23.92
CA ILE A 876 1.67 9.51 -24.48
C ILE A 876 1.51 10.35 -25.76
N PRO A 877 0.70 9.94 -26.76
CA PRO A 877 0.43 10.76 -27.96
C PRO A 877 -0.17 12.13 -27.63
N ILE A 878 -1.15 12.19 -26.72
CA ILE A 878 -1.78 13.46 -26.31
C ILE A 878 -0.73 14.41 -25.73
N THR A 879 0.16 13.89 -24.89
CA THR A 879 1.20 14.69 -24.25
C THR A 879 2.24 15.18 -25.25
N LEU A 880 2.62 14.36 -26.23
CA LEU A 880 3.49 14.78 -27.33
C LEU A 880 2.84 15.91 -28.16
N VAL A 881 1.52 15.86 -28.39
CA VAL A 881 0.78 16.95 -29.06
C VAL A 881 0.80 18.23 -28.21
N VAL A 882 0.57 18.14 -26.91
CA VAL A 882 0.62 19.32 -26.02
C VAL A 882 2.04 19.91 -25.99
N ILE A 883 3.08 19.07 -25.88
CA ILE A 883 4.47 19.50 -25.97
C ILE A 883 4.74 20.17 -27.33
N LEU A 884 4.25 19.60 -28.44
CA LEU A 884 4.38 20.20 -29.77
C LEU A 884 3.73 21.59 -29.83
N CYS A 885 2.54 21.76 -29.25
CA CYS A 885 1.86 23.05 -29.15
C CYS A 885 2.65 24.07 -28.34
N LEU A 886 3.22 23.68 -27.20
CA LEU A 886 4.07 24.54 -26.37
C LEU A 886 5.37 24.94 -27.09
N LEU A 887 6.00 23.98 -27.78
CA LEU A 887 7.19 24.24 -28.60
C LEU A 887 6.86 25.19 -29.77
N TYR A 888 5.71 24.99 -30.42
CA TYR A 888 5.24 25.89 -31.47
C TYR A 888 4.98 27.30 -30.93
N ALA A 889 4.37 27.44 -29.74
CA ALA A 889 4.18 28.72 -29.09
C ALA A 889 5.52 29.41 -28.72
N ALA A 890 6.56 28.64 -28.39
CA ALA A 890 7.88 29.15 -28.06
C ALA A 890 8.68 29.61 -29.30
N PHE A 891 8.65 28.85 -30.41
CA PHE A 891 9.49 29.11 -31.60
C PHE A 891 8.75 29.73 -32.79
N ASN A 892 7.42 29.65 -32.82
CA ASN A 892 6.58 30.00 -33.96
C ASN A 892 7.00 29.28 -35.26
N SER A 893 7.52 28.04 -35.16
CA SER A 893 8.03 27.25 -36.28
C SER A 893 7.82 25.75 -36.07
N ILE A 894 7.02 25.13 -36.95
CA ILE A 894 6.70 23.68 -36.89
C ILE A 894 7.95 22.83 -37.09
N SER A 895 8.86 23.22 -38.00
CA SER A 895 10.07 22.44 -38.29
C SER A 895 11.02 22.39 -37.09
N GLN A 896 11.14 23.50 -36.36
CA GLN A 896 11.93 23.57 -35.13
C GLN A 896 11.28 22.76 -34.00
N SER A 897 9.96 22.83 -33.86
CA SER A 897 9.23 22.01 -32.86
C SER A 897 9.37 20.51 -33.13
N LEU A 898 9.21 20.07 -34.38
CA LEU A 898 9.40 18.67 -34.77
C LEU A 898 10.83 18.19 -34.58
N LEU A 899 11.82 19.07 -34.80
CA LEU A 899 13.23 18.76 -34.53
C LEU A 899 13.45 18.42 -33.05
N VAL A 900 12.90 19.20 -32.12
CA VAL A 900 13.02 18.91 -30.67
C VAL A 900 12.38 17.56 -30.34
N ILE A 901 11.18 17.28 -30.83
CA ILE A 901 10.50 16.00 -30.56
C ILE A 901 11.28 14.81 -31.16
N ALA A 902 11.83 14.95 -32.37
CA ALA A 902 12.62 13.92 -33.02
C ALA A 902 13.90 13.54 -32.26
N THR A 903 14.35 14.38 -31.32
CA THR A 903 15.52 14.09 -30.48
C THR A 903 15.19 13.24 -29.25
N LEU A 904 13.91 13.12 -28.86
CA LEU A 904 13.49 12.39 -27.66
C LEU A 904 13.82 10.89 -27.68
N PRO A 905 13.56 10.13 -28.77
CA PRO A 905 13.88 8.70 -28.80
C PRO A 905 15.35 8.38 -28.53
N LEU A 906 16.26 9.27 -28.96
CA LEU A 906 17.69 9.10 -28.74
C LEU A 906 18.10 9.36 -27.28
N ALA A 907 17.42 10.26 -26.56
CA ALA A 907 17.62 10.42 -25.12
C ALA A 907 17.11 9.18 -24.36
N LEU A 908 15.94 8.66 -24.73
CA LEU A 908 15.34 7.46 -24.13
C LEU A 908 16.18 6.19 -24.37
N ALA A 909 16.88 6.11 -25.50
CA ALA A 909 17.84 5.03 -25.75
C ALA A 909 18.92 4.94 -24.65
N GLY A 910 19.38 6.09 -24.13
CA GLY A 910 20.36 6.15 -23.05
C GLY A 910 19.81 5.61 -21.73
N SER A 911 18.53 5.88 -21.44
CA SER A 911 17.84 5.29 -20.30
C SER A 911 17.81 3.76 -20.38
N LEU A 912 17.36 3.22 -21.52
CA LEU A 912 17.19 1.77 -21.70
C LEU A 912 18.51 1.01 -21.55
N TRP A 913 19.59 1.53 -22.12
CA TRP A 913 20.92 0.94 -21.93
C TRP A 913 21.39 0.98 -20.48
N PHE A 914 21.16 2.08 -19.76
CA PHE A 914 21.59 2.19 -18.38
C PHE A 914 20.79 1.28 -17.44
N ILE A 915 19.48 1.19 -17.63
CA ILE A 915 18.61 0.26 -16.90
C ILE A 915 19.06 -1.20 -17.14
N TYR A 916 19.35 -1.55 -18.40
CA TYR A 916 19.87 -2.86 -18.77
C TYR A 916 21.22 -3.18 -18.12
N LEU A 917 22.13 -2.20 -18.05
CA LEU A 917 23.44 -2.37 -17.38
C LEU A 917 23.33 -2.54 -15.85
N LEU A 918 22.26 -2.02 -15.24
CA LEU A 918 21.97 -2.14 -13.82
C LEU A 918 21.16 -3.39 -13.47
N ASP A 919 20.81 -4.22 -14.45
CA ASP A 919 19.94 -5.39 -14.28
C ASP A 919 18.58 -5.05 -13.65
N TYR A 920 18.05 -3.86 -13.98
CA TYR A 920 16.73 -3.42 -13.53
C TYR A 920 15.65 -3.87 -14.50
N GLN A 921 14.43 -4.06 -14.00
CA GLN A 921 13.26 -4.40 -14.83
C GLN A 921 12.52 -3.14 -15.30
N LEU A 922 11.77 -3.25 -16.39
CA LEU A 922 10.90 -2.18 -16.86
C LEU A 922 9.66 -2.13 -15.94
N SER A 923 9.68 -1.16 -15.03
CA SER A 923 8.60 -0.91 -14.08
C SER A 923 7.90 0.43 -14.33
N LEU A 924 6.75 0.65 -13.69
CA LEU A 924 6.08 1.94 -13.78
C LEU A 924 6.95 3.08 -13.24
N ALA A 925 7.76 2.82 -12.21
CA ALA A 925 8.76 3.76 -11.69
C ALA A 925 9.80 4.17 -12.76
N VAL A 926 10.29 3.18 -13.52
CA VAL A 926 11.21 3.41 -14.64
C VAL A 926 10.55 4.24 -15.74
N ILE A 927 9.30 3.91 -16.11
CA ILE A 927 8.54 4.65 -17.13
C ILE A 927 8.34 6.12 -16.70
N VAL A 928 7.99 6.36 -15.44
CA VAL A 928 7.89 7.71 -14.87
C VAL A 928 9.22 8.46 -14.99
N GLY A 929 10.34 7.82 -14.69
CA GLY A 929 11.67 8.39 -14.88
C GLY A 929 12.00 8.70 -16.34
N MET A 930 11.58 7.85 -17.28
CA MET A 930 11.73 8.08 -18.73
C MET A 930 10.89 9.27 -19.22
N ILE A 931 9.65 9.40 -18.73
CA ILE A 931 8.78 10.56 -18.98
C ILE A 931 9.46 11.82 -18.45
N ALA A 932 10.06 11.74 -17.26
CA ALA A 932 10.77 12.86 -16.65
C ALA A 932 11.96 13.32 -17.49
N LEU A 933 12.77 12.37 -17.95
CA LEU A 933 13.87 12.63 -18.87
C LEU A 933 13.38 13.26 -20.17
N ALA A 934 12.27 12.79 -20.75
CA ALA A 934 11.77 13.32 -22.02
C ALA A 934 11.47 14.83 -21.92
N GLY A 935 10.90 15.28 -20.79
CA GLY A 935 10.70 16.69 -20.50
C GLY A 935 12.00 17.49 -20.46
N VAL A 936 13.03 16.98 -19.78
CA VAL A 936 14.35 17.63 -19.69
C VAL A 936 15.09 17.63 -21.04
N ALA A 937 15.02 16.53 -21.79
CA ALA A 937 15.60 16.44 -23.12
C ALA A 937 14.96 17.44 -24.10
N ALA A 938 13.62 17.63 -24.00
CA ALA A 938 12.93 18.66 -24.75
C ALA A 938 13.43 20.06 -24.37
N GLU A 939 13.57 20.36 -23.08
CA GLU A 939 14.11 21.63 -22.56
C GLU A 939 15.51 21.93 -23.14
N PHE A 940 16.42 20.95 -23.15
CA PHE A 940 17.74 21.14 -23.75
C PHE A 940 17.69 21.46 -25.24
N GLY A 941 16.74 20.87 -25.96
CA GLY A 941 16.46 21.18 -27.35
C GLY A 941 15.98 22.62 -27.52
N VAL A 942 15.05 23.06 -26.66
CA VAL A 942 14.51 24.42 -26.67
C VAL A 942 15.63 25.44 -26.49
N VAL A 943 16.41 25.30 -25.42
CA VAL A 943 17.43 26.28 -25.10
C VAL A 943 18.54 26.30 -26.15
N MET A 944 18.91 25.16 -26.74
CA MET A 944 19.88 25.14 -27.84
C MET A 944 19.39 25.92 -29.06
N LEU A 945 18.16 25.67 -29.49
CA LEU A 945 17.58 26.34 -30.66
C LEU A 945 17.48 27.85 -30.45
N LEU A 946 17.22 28.30 -29.22
CA LEU A 946 17.25 29.72 -28.89
C LEU A 946 18.60 30.37 -29.20
N TYR A 947 19.71 29.79 -28.73
CA TYR A 947 21.05 30.34 -28.99
C TYR A 947 21.43 30.27 -30.47
N LEU A 948 21.08 29.18 -31.16
CA LEU A 948 21.31 29.05 -32.61
C LEU A 948 20.51 30.11 -33.40
N ASN A 949 19.24 30.30 -33.05
CA ASN A 949 18.38 31.31 -33.67
C ASN A 949 18.90 32.74 -33.40
N GLN A 950 19.40 33.03 -32.19
CA GLN A 950 19.99 34.34 -31.86
C GLN A 950 21.28 34.59 -32.64
N ALA A 951 22.18 33.60 -32.68
CA ALA A 951 23.43 33.70 -33.44
C ALA A 951 23.16 33.85 -34.95
N TRP A 952 22.13 33.19 -35.47
CA TRP A 952 21.71 33.32 -36.86
C TRP A 952 21.08 34.68 -37.15
N LYS A 953 20.17 35.18 -36.29
CA LYS A 953 19.55 36.51 -36.45
C LYS A 953 20.55 37.67 -36.35
N ALA A 954 21.64 37.49 -35.60
CA ALA A 954 22.68 38.50 -35.46
C ALA A 954 23.55 38.69 -36.72
N ARG A 955 23.44 37.79 -37.72
CA ARG A 955 24.18 37.87 -38.98
C ARG A 955 23.22 38.02 -40.16
N ASP A 956 23.45 39.01 -41.01
CA ASP A 956 22.63 39.30 -42.20
C ASP A 956 22.80 38.22 -43.29
N THR A 957 22.12 37.08 -43.12
CA THR A 957 21.70 36.12 -44.18
C THR A 957 22.72 35.70 -45.25
N ASP A 958 24.01 35.56 -44.93
CA ASP A 958 24.97 34.88 -45.82
C ASP A 958 25.15 33.41 -45.42
N VAL A 959 24.91 32.50 -46.36
CA VAL A 959 25.02 31.04 -46.15
C VAL A 959 26.47 30.63 -45.88
N ALA A 960 27.45 31.38 -46.41
CA ALA A 960 28.87 31.18 -46.09
C ALA A 960 29.17 31.42 -44.60
N GLN A 961 28.34 32.20 -43.91
CA GLN A 961 28.49 32.53 -42.49
C GLN A 961 27.63 31.65 -41.57
N LEU A 962 26.76 30.79 -42.12
CA LEU A 962 25.89 29.89 -41.33
C LEU A 962 26.69 28.94 -40.44
N MET A 963 27.78 28.35 -40.95
CA MET A 963 28.63 27.46 -40.15
C MET A 963 29.28 28.21 -38.98
N SER A 964 29.79 29.42 -39.22
CA SER A 964 30.40 30.24 -38.17
C SER A 964 29.37 30.75 -37.16
N ALA A 965 28.13 31.03 -37.58
CA ALA A 965 27.03 31.38 -36.67
C ALA A 965 26.60 30.19 -35.80
N ILE A 966 26.54 28.99 -36.37
CA ILE A 966 26.23 27.76 -35.64
C ILE A 966 27.36 27.43 -34.66
N GLU A 967 28.62 27.54 -35.07
CA GLU A 967 29.78 27.34 -34.21
C GLU A 967 29.76 28.33 -33.03
N GLU A 968 29.53 29.62 -33.29
CA GLU A 968 29.44 30.64 -32.24
C GLU A 968 28.28 30.38 -31.27
N GLY A 969 27.08 30.09 -31.80
CA GLY A 969 25.89 29.79 -30.99
C GLY A 969 26.05 28.53 -30.15
N ALA A 970 26.69 27.49 -30.72
CA ALA A 970 26.92 26.22 -30.05
C ALA A 970 28.00 26.32 -28.96
N LEU A 971 29.11 27.02 -29.25
CA LEU A 971 30.19 27.24 -28.28
C LEU A 971 29.71 28.05 -27.07
N LYS A 972 28.85 29.07 -27.29
CA LYS A 972 28.26 29.86 -26.21
C LYS A 972 27.43 29.03 -25.22
N ARG A 973 26.98 27.83 -25.60
CA ARG A 973 26.10 26.97 -24.81
C ARG A 973 26.84 25.83 -24.08
N VAL A 974 28.12 25.58 -24.37
CA VAL A 974 28.91 24.49 -23.77
C VAL A 974 28.92 24.59 -22.24
N ARG A 975 29.24 25.77 -21.68
CA ARG A 975 29.33 25.96 -20.23
C ARG A 975 27.98 25.82 -19.53
N PRO A 976 26.89 26.50 -19.95
CA PRO A 976 25.59 26.30 -19.32
C PRO A 976 25.08 24.86 -19.41
N LYS A 977 25.17 24.21 -20.59
CA LYS A 977 24.72 22.82 -20.72
C LYS A 977 25.53 21.86 -19.87
N ALA A 978 26.86 21.97 -19.88
CA ALA A 978 27.69 21.11 -19.06
C ALA A 978 27.38 21.31 -17.57
N MET A 979 27.10 22.54 -17.14
CA MET A 979 26.68 22.83 -15.77
C MET A 979 25.34 22.16 -15.45
N THR A 980 24.31 22.32 -16.28
CA THR A 980 23.00 21.70 -16.07
C THR A 980 23.09 20.18 -16.03
N VAL A 981 23.81 19.58 -16.97
CA VAL A 981 24.02 18.12 -17.05
C VAL A 981 24.76 17.60 -15.83
N ALA A 982 25.84 18.25 -15.43
CA ALA A 982 26.57 17.88 -14.22
C ALA A 982 25.67 18.00 -12.99
N THR A 983 24.87 19.06 -12.92
CA THR A 983 23.97 19.32 -11.79
C THR A 983 22.87 18.27 -11.68
N ILE A 984 22.33 17.78 -12.80
CA ILE A 984 21.34 16.70 -12.80
C ILE A 984 21.99 15.36 -12.47
N ILE A 985 23.10 14.99 -13.13
CA ILE A 985 23.74 13.69 -12.92
C ILE A 985 24.28 13.56 -11.49
N VAL A 986 25.03 14.57 -11.02
CA VAL A 986 25.60 14.55 -9.67
C VAL A 986 24.54 14.84 -8.62
N GLY A 987 23.52 15.65 -8.96
CA GLY A 987 22.37 15.87 -8.09
C GLY A 987 21.58 14.59 -7.82
N LEU A 988 21.44 13.69 -8.80
CA LEU A 988 20.76 12.40 -8.62
C LEU A 988 21.69 11.29 -8.09
N LEU A 989 22.99 11.55 -7.98
CA LEU A 989 23.97 10.55 -7.54
C LEU A 989 23.76 10.09 -6.09
N PRO A 990 23.41 10.96 -5.12
CA PRO A 990 23.05 10.54 -3.76
C PRO A 990 21.92 9.52 -3.70
N ILE A 991 20.90 9.65 -4.57
CA ILE A 991 19.81 8.66 -4.66
C ILE A 991 20.34 7.36 -5.27
N MET A 992 21.08 7.45 -6.39
CA MET A 992 21.60 6.28 -7.09
C MET A 992 22.55 5.43 -6.25
N LEU A 993 23.44 6.07 -5.48
CA LEU A 993 24.43 5.40 -4.63
C LEU A 993 23.96 5.20 -3.19
N GLY A 994 22.81 5.76 -2.83
CA GLY A 994 22.25 5.67 -1.50
C GLY A 994 21.86 4.23 -1.13
N SER A 995 21.90 3.94 0.16
CA SER A 995 21.24 2.80 0.77
C SER A 995 20.27 3.31 1.84
N GLY A 996 19.25 2.51 2.16
CA GLY A 996 18.27 2.85 3.18
C GLY A 996 16.83 2.69 2.70
N ILE A 997 15.92 2.78 3.66
CA ILE A 997 14.51 2.49 3.44
C ILE A 997 13.89 3.46 2.43
N GLY A 998 13.13 2.92 1.48
CA GLY A 998 12.49 3.68 0.39
C GLY A 998 13.42 4.03 -0.77
N ASN A 999 14.74 3.87 -0.63
CA ASN A 999 15.67 4.23 -1.70
C ASN A 999 15.52 3.35 -2.93
N ASP A 1000 15.02 2.12 -2.76
CA ASP A 1000 14.84 1.19 -3.86
C ASP A 1000 14.01 1.82 -4.98
N VAL A 1001 12.78 2.22 -4.66
CA VAL A 1001 11.87 2.81 -5.66
C VAL A 1001 12.49 4.07 -6.28
N MET A 1002 13.14 4.90 -5.48
CA MET A 1002 13.77 6.14 -5.94
C MET A 1002 14.90 5.90 -6.95
N GLN A 1003 15.73 4.87 -6.75
CA GLN A 1003 16.75 4.48 -7.72
C GLN A 1003 16.15 4.07 -9.07
N ARG A 1004 15.01 3.37 -9.08
CA ARG A 1004 14.35 2.94 -10.33
C ARG A 1004 13.77 4.14 -11.09
N ILE A 1005 13.36 5.21 -10.40
CA ILE A 1005 12.91 6.46 -11.04
C ILE A 1005 14.09 7.32 -11.51
N ALA A 1006 15.19 7.37 -10.74
CA ALA A 1006 16.35 8.19 -11.06
C ALA A 1006 17.25 7.59 -12.17
N ALA A 1007 17.38 6.26 -12.24
CA ALA A 1007 18.25 5.60 -13.22
C ALA A 1007 17.96 5.98 -14.69
N PRO A 1008 16.70 5.99 -15.17
CA PRO A 1008 16.38 6.43 -16.52
C PRO A 1008 16.85 7.86 -16.80
N MET A 1009 16.72 8.76 -15.83
CA MET A 1009 17.16 10.14 -15.96
C MET A 1009 18.68 10.23 -16.05
N VAL A 1010 19.42 9.56 -15.17
CA VAL A 1010 20.89 9.55 -15.18
C VAL A 1010 21.43 8.98 -16.49
N GLY A 1011 20.95 7.81 -16.90
CA GLY A 1011 21.37 7.16 -18.15
C GLY A 1011 21.06 7.99 -19.39
N GLY A 1012 19.86 8.55 -19.46
CA GLY A 1012 19.46 9.42 -20.56
C GLY A 1012 20.19 10.76 -20.60
N MET A 1013 20.58 11.29 -19.44
CA MET A 1013 21.34 12.53 -19.32
C MET A 1013 22.78 12.41 -19.86
N VAL A 1014 23.26 11.20 -20.15
CA VAL A 1014 24.53 10.99 -20.87
C VAL A 1014 24.36 11.25 -22.37
N LEU A 1015 23.27 10.77 -22.97
CA LEU A 1015 23.02 10.93 -24.40
C LEU A 1015 22.31 12.25 -24.76
N ALA A 1016 21.32 12.70 -23.98
CA ALA A 1016 20.53 13.90 -24.26
C ALA A 1016 21.37 15.18 -24.55
N PRO A 1017 22.48 15.46 -23.84
CA PRO A 1017 23.33 16.60 -24.14
C PRO A 1017 24.06 16.44 -25.46
N LEU A 1018 24.56 15.24 -25.78
CA LEU A 1018 25.20 14.95 -27.05
C LEU A 1018 24.22 15.15 -28.21
N VAL A 1019 22.98 14.69 -28.06
CA VAL A 1019 21.93 14.94 -29.06
C VAL A 1019 21.72 16.45 -29.25
N SER A 1020 21.51 17.17 -28.15
CA SER A 1020 21.20 18.60 -28.24
C SER A 1020 22.40 19.44 -28.68
N MET A 1021 23.64 19.02 -28.42
CA MET A 1021 24.85 19.78 -28.79
C MET A 1021 25.41 19.37 -30.15
N VAL A 1022 25.05 18.22 -30.71
CA VAL A 1022 25.63 17.74 -31.97
C VAL A 1022 24.54 17.61 -33.04
N LEU A 1023 23.49 16.86 -32.75
CA LEU A 1023 22.44 16.56 -33.72
C LEU A 1023 21.62 17.81 -34.07
N ILE A 1024 21.22 18.61 -33.06
CA ILE A 1024 20.41 19.82 -33.30
C ILE A 1024 21.14 20.83 -34.21
N PRO A 1025 22.42 21.22 -33.95
CA PRO A 1025 23.18 22.07 -34.88
C PRO A 1025 23.26 21.53 -36.31
N VAL A 1026 23.50 20.24 -36.47
CA VAL A 1026 23.61 19.59 -37.79
C VAL A 1026 22.29 19.64 -38.54
N VAL A 1027 21.18 19.31 -37.90
CA VAL A 1027 19.87 19.34 -38.55
C VAL A 1027 19.40 20.78 -38.78
N PHE A 1028 19.68 21.70 -37.85
CA PHE A 1028 19.43 23.13 -38.02
C PHE A 1028 20.18 23.70 -39.23
N MET A 1029 21.44 23.30 -39.45
CA MET A 1029 22.20 23.64 -40.66
C MET A 1029 21.49 23.14 -41.92
N LEU A 1030 21.06 21.88 -41.96
CA LEU A 1030 20.40 21.28 -43.12
C LEU A 1030 19.04 21.92 -43.43
N LEU A 1031 18.27 22.28 -42.41
CA LEU A 1031 16.97 22.93 -42.56
C LEU A 1031 17.11 24.35 -43.12
N ASN A 1032 18.01 25.16 -42.57
CA ASN A 1032 18.22 26.54 -43.03
C ASN A 1032 18.98 26.63 -44.36
N ARG A 1033 19.76 25.61 -44.71
CA ARG A 1033 20.41 25.49 -46.04
C ARG A 1033 19.41 25.20 -47.17
N ARG A 1034 18.22 24.66 -46.85
CA ARG A 1034 17.15 24.32 -47.80
C ARG A 1034 16.07 25.40 -47.97
N GLN A 1035 16.01 26.43 -47.12
CA GLN A 1035 15.04 27.54 -47.22
C GLN A 1035 15.41 28.59 -48.30
N LYS A 1036 15.97 28.13 -49.43
CA LYS A 1036 16.14 28.94 -50.65
C LYS A 1036 15.27 28.36 -51.76
#